data_AF-A0A927MH48-F1
#
_entry.id   AF-A0A927MH48-F1
#
_cell.length_a   1.000
_cell.length_b   1.000
_cell.length_c   1.000
_cell.angle_alpha   90.00
_cell.angle_beta   90.00
_cell.angle_gamma   90.00
#
_symmetry.space_group_name_H-M   'P 1'
#
loop_
_entity.id
_entity.type
_entity.pdbx_description
1 polymer ?
#
loop_
_entity_poly.entity_id
_entity_poly.type
_entity_poly.pdbx_seq_one_letter_code
_entity_poly.pdbx_strand_id
1 'polypeptide(L)'
;MKFRSGWRRWLAVFALVVLSTAPVVVPQSTPAAAAAAKTVWIPERWQSTGEVPWATNRTRESANFILLWGEKSGTDPRSAPNEFRFDPDNILSQLETLYSFYVNTMRFTTETGLLAQHKIIVIVTRTWNRTALDAWATGGSTDGRVGVINIAPAAAQPGSWGLAHELGHVFQNYTFLGRSGMGFTHASSGTFWEASAEFMAMQVYPRTAAGDLTRWLRTENLYYSSSRHHYGAWMLPQYIKDRDGIAMFNRIWNEARNTEHPLEVYRRITGITQAELNRRIGEYAQQNVTWDYSNRADFMPFINGVYGAGFLNAYKGVPVEAVNAGARHYRISDAMAPSDYGYNKIQLVPDSDGALIRLHLKGHAETGATGWTFGFVAVRNGTPRYGPLTQGTSGQLSFQTQPGEREVFLVVTGTPASAVPKYAFLDGWPKNRRYPYEFRISGAIPSGHEPGYQKPAATNGGRWHANGGGWVAGNANVAATAYVGPRAAVYTGTVSGNARIEDLAWVNGGTVTGNAIVKGNAIVHGGVTIGGSAVVGGDAEPPAGPTGGNCSSGTYLMFNPSRSCDGGGGEADINPSHGTFTSDELAITGGTGPTTPPPTTGPPTTPPPTTAPPTTPPPGGTLSCRVQYAANSWNTGFTGDVTVTNTGASAVNGWTLAFSFTSGQQVTSGWNATVTQSGSSVTARNAGHNSTIAPNGTASFGFQGSHGGTNQPPTGWTLNGSACTS
;
A
#
# COMPACT_ATOMS: atom_id res chain seq x y z
N MET A 1 12.99 48.78 -41.90
CA MET A 1 13.29 50.22 -41.75
C MET A 1 13.11 50.60 -40.28
N LYS A 2 14.07 51.33 -39.71
CA LYS A 2 14.10 51.82 -38.31
C LYS A 2 13.13 53.01 -38.09
N PHE A 3 13.04 53.39 -36.80
CA PHE A 3 12.58 54.66 -36.19
C PHE A 3 11.13 54.69 -35.71
N ARG A 4 10.74 55.34 -34.61
CA ARG A 4 11.29 55.83 -33.31
C ARG A 4 10.15 56.69 -32.74
N SER A 5 10.09 56.83 -31.41
CA SER A 5 9.50 57.97 -30.65
C SER A 5 8.00 58.28 -30.84
N GLY A 6 7.24 58.82 -29.89
CA GLY A 6 7.53 59.36 -28.56
C GLY A 6 6.27 60.10 -28.08
N TRP A 7 5.95 59.90 -26.80
CA TRP A 7 5.30 60.79 -25.84
C TRP A 7 4.31 61.92 -26.23
N ARG A 8 3.12 61.78 -25.58
CA ARG A 8 2.33 62.75 -24.78
C ARG A 8 1.72 63.98 -25.49
N ARG A 9 0.43 64.29 -25.23
CA ARG A 9 0.00 65.26 -24.18
C ARG A 9 -1.54 65.59 -24.04
N TRP A 10 -2.05 65.46 -22.79
CA TRP A 10 -2.99 66.33 -21.99
C TRP A 10 -4.51 66.42 -22.32
N LEU A 11 -5.46 66.43 -21.37
CA LEU A 11 -5.78 67.40 -20.27
C LEU A 11 -6.62 66.72 -19.14
N ALA A 12 -6.26 66.83 -17.84
CA ALA A 12 -6.76 67.75 -16.77
C ALA A 12 -8.30 67.69 -16.51
N VAL A 13 -8.81 67.48 -15.28
CA VAL A 13 -8.78 68.40 -14.13
C VAL A 13 -8.84 67.65 -12.78
N PHE A 14 -8.04 68.13 -11.82
CA PHE A 14 -8.01 67.76 -10.40
C PHE A 14 -8.89 68.71 -9.57
N ALA A 15 -9.57 68.17 -8.55
CA ALA A 15 -9.99 68.93 -7.36
C ALA A 15 -9.23 68.38 -6.14
N LEU A 16 -8.61 69.30 -5.41
CA LEU A 16 -7.69 69.07 -4.31
C LEU A 16 -8.45 69.08 -2.98
N VAL A 17 -8.32 68.02 -2.17
CA VAL A 17 -8.56 68.08 -0.71
C VAL A 17 -7.31 67.53 -0.04
N VAL A 18 -6.64 68.39 0.73
CA VAL A 18 -5.48 68.03 1.56
C VAL A 18 -5.99 67.58 2.92
N LEU A 19 -5.68 66.34 3.30
CA LEU A 19 -5.77 65.83 4.67
C LEU A 19 -4.40 65.24 5.03
N SER A 20 -3.93 65.63 6.22
CA SER A 20 -2.60 65.40 6.79
C SER A 20 -2.13 63.95 6.79
N THR A 21 -0.91 63.70 6.33
CA THR A 21 -0.22 62.41 6.41
C THR A 21 0.36 62.20 7.82
N ALA A 22 -0.21 61.29 8.60
CA ALA A 22 0.55 60.56 9.62
C ALA A 22 1.26 59.38 8.93
N PRO A 23 2.54 59.08 9.23
CA PRO A 23 3.19 57.92 8.65
C PRO A 23 2.55 56.65 9.19
N VAL A 24 2.04 55.82 8.28
CA VAL A 24 1.65 54.45 8.59
C VAL A 24 2.92 53.69 8.96
N VAL A 25 3.07 53.37 10.26
CA VAL A 25 4.03 52.38 10.71
C VAL A 25 3.52 51.03 10.23
N VAL A 26 4.13 50.52 9.17
CA VAL A 26 3.99 49.11 8.76
C VAL A 26 4.58 48.29 9.91
N PRO A 27 3.84 47.37 10.56
CA PRO A 27 4.46 46.44 11.48
C PRO A 27 5.41 45.59 10.65
N GLN A 28 6.71 45.73 10.90
CA GLN A 28 7.67 44.72 10.46
C GLN A 28 7.22 43.41 11.10
N SER A 29 6.81 42.45 10.29
CA SER A 29 6.74 41.06 10.71
C SER A 29 8.11 40.73 11.28
N THR A 30 8.17 40.38 12.56
CA THR A 30 9.34 39.72 13.12
C THR A 30 9.69 38.55 12.20
N PRO A 31 10.94 38.44 11.70
CA PRO A 31 11.33 37.24 11.00
C PRO A 31 11.07 36.08 11.95
N ALA A 32 10.33 35.06 11.48
CA ALA A 32 10.28 33.79 12.18
C ALA A 32 11.71 33.42 12.54
N ALA A 33 11.99 33.15 13.81
CA ALA A 33 13.33 32.79 14.25
C ALA A 33 13.88 31.72 13.29
N ALA A 34 14.98 32.02 12.60
CA ALA A 34 15.61 31.07 11.71
C ALA A 34 15.85 29.78 12.51
N ALA A 35 15.31 28.66 12.04
CA ALA A 35 15.59 27.37 12.66
C ALA A 35 17.13 27.23 12.79
N ALA A 36 17.61 26.85 13.97
CA ALA A 36 19.04 26.68 14.19
C ALA A 36 19.61 25.71 13.14
N ALA A 37 20.75 26.07 12.56
CA ALA A 37 21.40 25.22 11.55
C ALA A 37 21.74 23.85 12.16
N LYS A 38 21.42 22.77 11.42
CA LYS A 38 21.74 21.41 11.85
C LYS A 38 23.23 21.20 11.94
N THR A 39 23.65 20.45 12.95
CA THR A 39 25.04 20.11 13.20
C THR A 39 25.41 18.77 12.57
N VAL A 40 26.65 18.64 12.12
CA VAL A 40 27.19 17.34 11.74
C VAL A 40 27.56 16.58 13.02
N TRP A 41 27.05 15.36 13.15
CA TRP A 41 27.42 14.45 14.24
C TRP A 41 28.04 13.20 13.63
N ILE A 42 29.36 13.03 13.78
CA ILE A 42 30.08 11.83 13.33
C ILE A 42 30.25 10.89 14.54
N PRO A 43 29.88 9.61 14.43
CA PRO A 43 30.09 8.62 15.48
C PRO A 43 31.54 8.58 15.98
N GLU A 44 31.73 8.66 17.28
CA GLU A 44 33.06 8.60 17.90
C GLU A 44 33.77 7.28 17.56
N ARG A 45 33.01 6.18 17.47
CA ARG A 45 33.52 4.86 17.05
C ARG A 45 34.17 4.88 15.67
N TRP A 46 33.71 5.72 14.75
CA TRP A 46 34.32 5.80 13.41
C TRP A 46 35.69 6.45 13.46
N GLN A 47 35.87 7.44 14.34
CA GLN A 47 37.17 8.07 14.55
C GLN A 47 38.15 7.14 15.27
N SER A 48 37.68 6.38 16.27
CA SER A 48 38.55 5.51 17.08
C SER A 48 38.93 4.18 16.39
N THR A 49 38.02 3.61 15.59
CA THR A 49 38.26 2.33 14.90
C THR A 49 38.69 2.50 13.44
N GLY A 50 38.49 3.70 12.89
CA GLY A 50 38.62 3.94 11.47
C GLY A 50 37.56 3.24 10.63
N GLU A 51 36.42 2.77 11.18
CA GLU A 51 35.33 2.12 10.44
C GLU A 51 34.94 2.91 9.18
N VAL A 52 34.71 4.22 9.34
CA VAL A 52 34.53 5.18 8.25
C VAL A 52 35.64 6.23 8.36
N PRO A 53 36.64 6.27 7.45
CA PRO A 53 37.79 7.17 7.54
C PRO A 53 37.40 8.55 6.98
N TRP A 54 36.58 9.26 7.74
CA TRP A 54 36.06 10.57 7.40
C TRP A 54 37.19 11.60 7.19
N ALA A 55 37.11 12.37 6.10
CA ALA A 55 38.04 13.44 5.80
C ALA A 55 37.30 14.63 5.16
N THR A 56 37.59 15.85 5.59
CA THR A 56 36.91 17.08 5.14
C THR A 56 37.06 17.33 3.63
N ASN A 57 38.16 16.91 3.02
CA ASN A 57 38.38 17.01 1.56
C ASN A 57 37.65 15.93 0.74
N ARG A 58 36.93 15.02 1.40
CA ARG A 58 36.03 14.02 0.78
C ARG A 58 34.63 14.11 1.37
N THR A 59 34.20 15.35 1.62
CA THR A 59 32.87 15.65 2.12
C THR A 59 32.18 16.76 1.34
N ARG A 60 30.85 16.70 1.32
CA ARG A 60 29.99 17.76 0.79
C ARG A 60 28.75 17.86 1.69
N GLU A 61 28.28 19.06 1.94
CA GLU A 61 27.13 19.29 2.83
C GLU A 61 26.00 20.05 2.12
N SER A 62 24.78 19.79 2.57
CA SER A 62 23.60 20.59 2.31
C SER A 62 22.95 21.01 3.64
N ALA A 63 21.72 21.51 3.64
CA ALA A 63 21.04 21.93 4.87
C ALA A 63 20.81 20.75 5.83
N ASN A 64 20.38 19.61 5.28
CA ASN A 64 19.93 18.44 6.02
C ASN A 64 20.90 17.24 5.96
N PHE A 65 21.90 17.27 5.08
CA PHE A 65 22.76 16.12 4.83
C PHE A 65 24.25 16.46 4.86
N ILE A 66 25.05 15.45 5.24
CA ILE A 66 26.48 15.40 4.99
C ILE A 66 26.80 14.14 4.17
N LEU A 67 27.41 14.34 3.01
CA LEU A 67 27.83 13.31 2.08
C LEU A 67 29.32 13.02 2.25
N LEU A 68 29.68 11.74 2.39
CA LEU A 68 31.02 11.22 2.62
C LEU A 68 31.38 10.24 1.50
N TRP A 69 32.61 10.31 0.96
CA TRP A 69 33.08 9.33 -0.03
C TRP A 69 34.53 8.90 0.19
N GLY A 70 34.87 7.76 -0.41
CA GLY A 70 36.15 7.10 -0.23
C GLY A 70 37.24 7.51 -1.21
N GLU A 71 38.42 6.95 -1.00
CA GLU A 71 39.66 7.32 -1.68
C GLU A 71 39.61 7.05 -3.19
N LYS A 72 38.85 6.05 -3.64
CA LYS A 72 38.77 5.66 -5.06
C LYS A 72 38.13 6.72 -5.94
N SER A 73 37.33 7.63 -5.35
CA SER A 73 36.75 8.76 -6.06
C SER A 73 37.62 10.03 -6.01
N GLY A 74 38.79 9.99 -5.37
CA GLY A 74 39.65 11.16 -5.20
C GLY A 74 39.00 12.28 -4.37
N THR A 75 39.50 13.51 -4.52
CA THR A 75 38.91 14.70 -3.86
C THR A 75 37.81 15.36 -4.71
N ASP A 76 37.77 15.06 -6.02
CA ASP A 76 36.68 15.46 -6.91
C ASP A 76 36.06 14.21 -7.56
N PRO A 77 34.92 13.71 -7.03
CA PRO A 77 34.27 12.50 -7.54
C PRO A 77 33.75 12.62 -8.98
N ARG A 78 33.64 13.83 -9.54
CA ARG A 78 33.25 14.04 -10.94
C ARG A 78 34.35 13.63 -11.92
N SER A 79 35.59 13.68 -11.46
CA SER A 79 36.80 13.36 -12.22
C SER A 79 37.27 11.91 -12.00
N ALA A 80 36.58 11.14 -11.17
CA ALA A 80 36.93 9.75 -10.84
C ALA A 80 36.77 8.77 -12.03
N PRO A 81 37.36 7.56 -11.97
CA PRO A 81 37.03 6.45 -12.88
C PRO A 81 35.53 6.14 -12.91
N ASN A 82 35.04 5.59 -14.02
CA ASN A 82 33.60 5.44 -14.29
C ASN A 82 32.85 4.71 -13.15
N GLU A 83 33.43 3.65 -12.59
CA GLU A 83 32.82 2.86 -11.52
C GLU A 83 32.71 3.59 -10.16
N PHE A 84 33.47 4.67 -9.97
CA PHE A 84 33.49 5.47 -8.74
C PHE A 84 33.04 6.92 -8.95
N ARG A 85 32.63 7.27 -10.18
CA ARG A 85 32.24 8.63 -10.56
C ARG A 85 30.81 8.95 -10.16
N PHE A 86 30.63 10.12 -9.56
CA PHE A 86 29.31 10.69 -9.27
C PHE A 86 29.40 12.21 -9.08
N ASP A 87 28.25 12.88 -9.12
CA ASP A 87 28.14 14.29 -8.78
C ASP A 87 27.55 14.47 -7.36
N PRO A 88 28.32 14.95 -6.38
CA PRO A 88 27.86 15.08 -5.00
C PRO A 88 26.72 16.10 -4.86
N ASP A 89 26.71 17.16 -5.69
CA ASP A 89 25.66 18.18 -5.64
C ASP A 89 24.32 17.62 -6.17
N ASN A 90 24.39 16.67 -7.12
CA ASN A 90 23.21 15.99 -7.62
C ASN A 90 22.56 15.10 -6.54
N ILE A 91 23.36 14.28 -5.85
CA ILE A 91 22.87 13.43 -4.76
C ILE A 91 22.25 14.27 -3.65
N LEU A 92 22.94 15.34 -3.21
CA LEU A 92 22.44 16.24 -2.18
C LEU A 92 21.15 16.96 -2.59
N SER A 93 21.06 17.47 -3.82
CA SER A 93 19.85 18.14 -4.31
C SER A 93 18.64 17.19 -4.36
N GLN A 94 18.85 15.94 -4.76
CA GLN A 94 17.80 14.93 -4.73
C GLN A 94 17.35 14.64 -3.30
N LEU A 95 18.31 14.42 -2.38
CA LEU A 95 18.02 14.17 -0.98
C LEU A 95 17.28 15.33 -0.30
N GLU A 96 17.63 16.57 -0.60
CA GLU A 96 16.89 17.73 -0.09
C GLU A 96 15.44 17.80 -0.62
N THR A 97 15.24 17.41 -1.88
CA THR A 97 13.89 17.31 -2.47
C THR A 97 13.07 16.22 -1.76
N LEU A 98 13.66 15.04 -1.56
CA LEU A 98 13.04 13.92 -0.87
C LEU A 98 12.77 14.22 0.61
N TYR A 99 13.72 14.87 1.28
CA TYR A 99 13.58 15.32 2.67
C TYR A 99 12.38 16.28 2.80
N SER A 100 12.32 17.29 1.94
CA SER A 100 11.20 18.24 1.91
C SER A 100 9.88 17.53 1.62
N PHE A 101 9.87 16.52 0.74
CA PHE A 101 8.68 15.72 0.49
C PHE A 101 8.24 14.97 1.77
N TYR A 102 9.13 14.23 2.43
CA TYR A 102 8.79 13.46 3.63
C TYR A 102 8.39 14.33 4.83
N VAL A 103 9.03 15.48 5.04
CA VAL A 103 8.69 16.41 6.13
C VAL A 103 7.46 17.26 5.81
N ASN A 104 7.40 17.88 4.62
CA ASN A 104 6.42 18.94 4.35
C ASN A 104 5.19 18.42 3.60
N THR A 105 5.38 17.52 2.63
CA THR A 105 4.30 17.01 1.78
C THR A 105 3.61 15.82 2.44
N MET A 106 4.37 14.76 2.73
CA MET A 106 3.87 13.56 3.37
C MET A 106 3.62 13.78 4.86
N ARG A 107 4.37 14.71 5.50
CA ARG A 107 4.33 14.98 6.94
C ARG A 107 4.52 13.71 7.77
N PHE A 108 5.45 12.87 7.32
CA PHE A 108 5.65 11.53 7.87
C PHE A 108 6.14 11.60 9.31
N THR A 109 7.14 12.44 9.59
CA THR A 109 7.57 12.77 10.95
C THR A 109 7.78 14.28 11.06
N THR A 110 7.43 14.86 12.19
CA THR A 110 7.66 16.28 12.44
C THR A 110 9.15 16.52 12.64
N GLU A 111 9.68 17.60 12.06
CA GLU A 111 11.07 18.02 12.26
C GLU A 111 11.31 18.55 13.68
N THR A 112 11.45 17.63 14.63
CA THR A 112 11.73 17.90 16.04
C THR A 112 12.78 16.93 16.57
N GLY A 113 13.27 17.17 17.79
CA GLY A 113 14.26 16.29 18.43
C GLY A 113 15.52 16.11 17.59
N LEU A 114 15.99 14.87 17.47
CA LEU A 114 17.24 14.54 16.78
C LEU A 114 17.23 14.87 15.28
N LEU A 115 16.06 14.80 14.62
CA LEU A 115 15.92 15.14 13.21
C LEU A 115 16.17 16.64 12.97
N ALA A 116 15.77 17.50 13.91
CA ALA A 116 15.99 18.94 13.85
C ALA A 116 17.41 19.36 14.28
N GLN A 117 18.16 18.48 14.96
CA GLN A 117 19.46 18.80 15.53
C GLN A 117 20.64 18.42 14.62
N HIS A 118 20.53 17.29 13.92
CA HIS A 118 21.66 16.67 13.23
C HIS A 118 21.41 16.47 11.74
N LYS A 119 22.46 16.65 10.93
CA LYS A 119 22.45 16.29 9.52
C LYS A 119 22.47 14.77 9.35
N ILE A 120 21.69 14.24 8.43
CA ILE A 120 21.70 12.83 8.04
C ILE A 120 23.01 12.54 7.31
N ILE A 121 23.66 11.43 7.68
CA ILE A 121 24.92 11.01 7.05
C ILE A 121 24.62 10.21 5.79
N VAL A 122 25.36 10.48 4.72
CA VAL A 122 25.28 9.74 3.48
C VAL A 122 26.67 9.22 3.13
N ILE A 123 26.86 7.91 3.14
CA ILE A 123 28.10 7.23 2.78
C ILE A 123 27.97 6.75 1.34
N VAL A 124 28.79 7.29 0.45
CA VAL A 124 28.86 6.82 -0.94
C VAL A 124 29.69 5.55 -0.98
N THR A 125 29.03 4.39 -1.01
CA THR A 125 29.68 3.08 -0.93
C THR A 125 30.41 2.70 -2.21
N ARG A 126 31.24 1.65 -2.17
CA ARG A 126 32.08 1.18 -3.30
C ARG A 126 33.16 2.16 -3.77
N THR A 127 33.22 3.36 -3.18
CA THR A 127 34.27 4.37 -3.41
C THR A 127 35.44 4.23 -2.42
N TRP A 128 35.34 3.34 -1.45
CA TRP A 128 36.34 3.14 -0.39
C TRP A 128 37.29 2.00 -0.73
N ASN A 129 38.52 2.07 -0.22
CA ASN A 129 39.47 0.95 -0.25
C ASN A 129 39.18 -0.13 0.81
N ARG A 130 37.89 -0.35 1.13
CA ARG A 130 37.42 -1.25 2.21
C ARG A 130 36.12 -1.92 1.81
N THR A 131 36.13 -3.25 1.79
CA THR A 131 34.96 -4.06 1.45
C THR A 131 33.88 -4.05 2.53
N ALA A 132 34.22 -3.73 3.78
CA ALA A 132 33.24 -3.61 4.87
C ALA A 132 32.24 -2.46 4.68
N LEU A 133 32.58 -1.46 3.83
CA LEU A 133 31.68 -0.36 3.46
C LEU A 133 30.99 -0.62 2.11
N ASP A 134 31.16 -1.80 1.53
CA ASP A 134 30.50 -2.13 0.27
C ASP A 134 29.05 -2.52 0.54
N ALA A 135 28.14 -1.63 0.16
CA ALA A 135 26.71 -1.90 0.04
C ALA A 135 26.21 -1.38 -1.31
N TRP A 136 25.08 -1.89 -1.78
CA TRP A 136 24.39 -1.29 -2.93
C TRP A 136 23.58 -0.06 -2.51
N ALA A 137 22.67 -0.26 -1.57
CA ALA A 137 21.82 0.75 -0.96
C ALA A 137 21.35 0.22 0.41
N THR A 138 21.45 1.01 1.48
CA THR A 138 20.80 0.74 2.76
C THR A 138 20.49 2.06 3.48
N GLY A 139 19.38 2.11 4.21
CA GLY A 139 18.98 3.21 5.06
C GLY A 139 18.75 2.77 6.50
N GLY A 140 19.06 3.63 7.46
CA GLY A 140 18.89 3.31 8.86
C GLY A 140 19.35 4.43 9.79
N SER A 141 19.90 4.03 10.93
CA SER A 141 20.48 4.95 11.91
C SER A 141 21.73 4.37 12.55
N THR A 142 22.53 5.22 13.17
CA THR A 142 23.68 4.80 13.99
C THR A 142 23.62 5.45 15.37
N ASP A 143 24.12 4.71 16.35
CA ASP A 143 24.30 5.12 17.75
C ASP A 143 23.01 5.63 18.42
N GLY A 144 21.85 5.19 17.90
CA GLY A 144 20.53 5.64 18.35
C GLY A 144 20.32 7.14 18.20
N ARG A 145 21.06 7.82 17.31
CA ARG A 145 21.14 9.28 17.29
C ARG A 145 20.94 9.93 15.92
N VAL A 146 21.59 9.43 14.87
CA VAL A 146 21.58 10.06 13.54
C VAL A 146 21.18 9.06 12.47
N GLY A 147 20.43 9.53 11.47
CA GLY A 147 20.14 8.78 10.26
C GLY A 147 21.39 8.55 9.41
N VAL A 148 21.47 7.38 8.78
CA VAL A 148 22.57 7.03 7.86
C VAL A 148 21.99 6.39 6.61
N ILE A 149 22.51 6.80 5.45
CA ILE A 149 22.26 6.16 4.15
C ILE A 149 23.61 5.67 3.61
N ASN A 150 23.67 4.41 3.20
CA ASN A 150 24.76 3.86 2.42
C ASN A 150 24.27 3.71 0.99
N ILE A 151 24.95 4.29 0.00
CA ILE A 151 24.46 4.28 -1.38
C ILE A 151 25.61 4.22 -2.39
N ALA A 152 25.55 3.29 -3.34
CA ALA A 152 26.52 3.20 -4.41
C ALA A 152 26.26 4.29 -5.46
N PRO A 153 27.29 4.80 -6.19
CA PRO A 153 27.12 5.81 -7.24
C PRO A 153 26.03 5.48 -8.26
N ALA A 154 25.96 4.22 -8.72
CA ALA A 154 24.95 3.77 -9.68
C ALA A 154 23.53 3.67 -9.08
N ALA A 155 23.40 3.58 -7.75
CA ALA A 155 22.12 3.58 -7.06
C ALA A 155 21.65 5.00 -6.69
N ALA A 156 22.50 6.02 -6.81
CA ALA A 156 22.18 7.43 -6.50
C ALA A 156 21.92 8.30 -7.75
N GLN A 157 21.67 7.68 -8.90
CA GLN A 157 21.41 8.40 -10.15
C GLN A 157 20.15 9.30 -10.06
N PRO A 158 20.04 10.34 -10.89
CA PRO A 158 18.88 11.25 -10.87
C PRO A 158 17.54 10.52 -10.97
N GLY A 159 16.62 10.81 -10.05
CA GLY A 159 15.32 10.13 -9.97
C GLY A 159 15.40 8.72 -9.39
N SER A 160 16.43 8.44 -8.58
CA SER A 160 16.61 7.12 -7.97
C SER A 160 15.47 6.79 -7.01
N TRP A 161 14.69 5.78 -7.40
CA TRP A 161 13.68 5.18 -6.56
C TRP A 161 14.30 4.55 -5.29
N GLY A 162 15.45 3.88 -5.44
CA GLY A 162 16.18 3.29 -4.31
C GLY A 162 16.62 4.33 -3.29
N LEU A 163 17.05 5.51 -3.72
CA LEU A 163 17.42 6.60 -2.80
C LEU A 163 16.21 7.09 -1.99
N ALA A 164 15.02 7.14 -2.59
CA ALA A 164 13.78 7.46 -1.87
C ALA A 164 13.40 6.37 -0.86
N HIS A 165 13.55 5.09 -1.23
CA HIS A 165 13.33 3.94 -0.33
C HIS A 165 14.24 3.98 0.89
N GLU A 166 15.55 4.14 0.68
CA GLU A 166 16.52 4.17 1.80
C GLU A 166 16.33 5.39 2.71
N LEU A 167 16.00 6.56 2.15
CA LEU A 167 15.64 7.70 2.98
C LEU A 167 14.34 7.43 3.77
N GLY A 168 13.41 6.63 3.23
CA GLY A 168 12.24 6.14 3.95
C GLY A 168 12.63 5.43 5.25
N HIS A 169 13.59 4.51 5.20
CA HIS A 169 14.10 3.82 6.40
C HIS A 169 14.74 4.76 7.43
N VAL A 170 15.44 5.80 6.97
CA VAL A 170 15.98 6.84 7.87
C VAL A 170 14.84 7.54 8.61
N PHE A 171 13.79 7.95 7.89
CA PHE A 171 12.63 8.61 8.50
C PHE A 171 11.84 7.68 9.43
N GLN A 172 11.72 6.40 9.09
CA GLN A 172 11.13 5.38 9.96
C GLN A 172 11.88 5.26 11.30
N ASN A 173 13.22 5.29 11.29
CA ASN A 173 14.00 5.33 12.52
C ASN A 173 13.68 6.59 13.35
N TYR A 174 13.61 7.76 12.71
CA TYR A 174 13.31 9.02 13.41
C TYR A 174 11.93 9.07 14.10
N THR A 175 11.03 8.11 13.85
CA THR A 175 9.78 8.04 14.63
C THR A 175 10.01 7.56 16.06
N PHE A 176 11.14 6.94 16.39
CA PHE A 176 11.42 6.45 17.74
C PHE A 176 12.86 6.71 18.25
N LEU A 177 13.78 7.24 17.43
CA LEU A 177 15.09 7.67 17.93
C LEU A 177 14.96 8.67 19.09
N GLY A 178 15.67 8.40 20.19
CA GLY A 178 15.57 9.18 21.43
C GLY A 178 14.29 8.96 22.25
N ARG A 179 13.43 8.00 21.88
CA ARG A 179 12.16 7.70 22.57
C ARG A 179 12.14 6.25 23.06
N SER A 180 12.28 6.05 24.37
CA SER A 180 12.20 4.71 24.97
C SER A 180 10.80 4.11 24.84
N GLY A 181 10.73 2.79 24.57
CA GLY A 181 9.46 2.05 24.48
C GLY A 181 8.64 2.28 23.20
N MET A 182 9.17 3.01 22.22
CA MET A 182 8.46 3.36 20.99
C MET A 182 9.06 2.68 19.76
N GLY A 183 8.29 2.67 18.67
CA GLY A 183 8.74 2.22 17.35
C GLY A 183 8.45 0.75 17.05
N PHE A 184 8.65 0.36 15.80
CA PHE A 184 8.44 -1.02 15.34
C PHE A 184 9.69 -1.88 15.54
N THR A 185 10.10 -2.07 16.80
CA THR A 185 11.28 -2.89 17.15
C THR A 185 10.95 -4.33 17.52
N HIS A 186 9.66 -4.68 17.63
CA HIS A 186 9.24 -6.07 17.83
C HIS A 186 9.59 -6.90 16.59
N ALA A 187 10.04 -8.15 16.78
CA ALA A 187 10.50 -9.03 15.70
C ALA A 187 9.44 -9.27 14.59
N SER A 188 8.15 -9.14 14.94
CA SER A 188 7.04 -9.29 13.99
C SER A 188 6.70 -8.05 13.17
N SER A 189 7.49 -6.97 13.29
CA SER A 189 7.26 -5.77 12.50
C SER A 189 8.21 -5.67 11.31
N GLY A 190 9.19 -6.56 11.19
CA GLY A 190 10.31 -6.43 10.25
C GLY A 190 9.89 -6.24 8.79
N THR A 191 8.92 -7.00 8.29
CA THR A 191 8.48 -6.85 6.90
C THR A 191 7.71 -5.55 6.64
N PHE A 192 7.12 -4.96 7.69
CA PHE A 192 6.41 -3.68 7.55
C PHE A 192 7.37 -2.52 7.36
N TRP A 193 8.63 -2.63 7.79
CA TRP A 193 9.67 -1.65 7.48
C TRP A 193 9.86 -1.51 5.97
N GLU A 194 10.09 -2.63 5.28
CA GLU A 194 10.28 -2.66 3.83
C GLU A 194 9.01 -2.25 3.07
N ALA A 195 7.86 -2.84 3.42
CA ALA A 195 6.59 -2.49 2.79
C ALA A 195 6.23 -0.99 2.94
N SER A 196 6.62 -0.38 4.07
CA SER A 196 6.40 1.04 4.32
C SER A 196 7.40 1.91 3.56
N ALA A 197 8.66 1.50 3.42
CA ALA A 197 9.67 2.24 2.66
C ALA A 197 9.34 2.22 1.16
N GLU A 198 8.88 1.07 0.66
CA GLU A 198 8.31 0.90 -0.69
C GLU A 198 7.13 1.85 -0.90
N PHE A 199 6.16 1.83 0.02
CA PHE A 199 5.00 2.71 -0.03
C PHE A 199 5.40 4.19 -0.06
N MET A 200 6.36 4.60 0.79
CA MET A 200 6.89 5.96 0.86
C MET A 200 7.54 6.38 -0.46
N ALA A 201 8.41 5.53 -1.02
CA ALA A 201 9.08 5.80 -2.30
C ALA A 201 8.06 5.89 -3.46
N MET A 202 7.02 5.06 -3.45
CA MET A 202 5.92 5.15 -4.42
C MET A 202 5.09 6.42 -4.30
N GLN A 203 5.05 7.09 -3.14
CA GLN A 203 4.40 8.40 -3.05
C GLN A 203 5.20 9.50 -3.77
N VAL A 204 6.52 9.32 -3.89
CA VAL A 204 7.40 10.25 -4.62
C VAL A 204 7.43 9.92 -6.10
N TYR A 205 7.67 8.65 -6.43
CA TYR A 205 7.91 8.18 -7.79
C TYR A 205 6.94 7.05 -8.19
N PRO A 206 5.63 7.35 -8.33
CA PRO A 206 4.59 6.33 -8.50
C PRO A 206 4.64 5.59 -9.85
N ARG A 207 5.49 6.02 -10.78
CA ARG A 207 5.57 5.50 -12.17
C ARG A 207 6.87 4.76 -12.49
N THR A 208 7.82 4.72 -11.56
CA THR A 208 9.17 4.20 -11.83
C THR A 208 9.43 2.82 -11.25
N ALA A 209 8.65 2.41 -10.24
CA ALA A 209 8.70 1.08 -9.63
C ALA A 209 7.36 0.73 -8.94
N ALA A 210 7.16 -0.55 -8.66
CA ALA A 210 5.98 -1.07 -7.95
C ALA A 210 6.34 -2.20 -6.96
N GLY A 211 7.56 -2.19 -6.42
CA GLY A 211 8.12 -3.26 -5.60
C GLY A 211 8.29 -4.60 -6.35
N ASP A 212 8.56 -5.68 -5.61
CA ASP A 212 8.59 -7.04 -6.15
C ASP A 212 7.19 -7.65 -6.24
N LEU A 213 6.41 -7.12 -7.18
CA LEU A 213 5.04 -7.54 -7.39
C LEU A 213 4.94 -9.01 -7.85
N THR A 214 5.95 -9.54 -8.53
CA THR A 214 5.87 -10.90 -9.04
C THR A 214 5.88 -11.94 -7.95
N ARG A 215 6.72 -11.72 -6.92
CA ARG A 215 6.66 -12.55 -5.72
C ARG A 215 5.29 -12.42 -5.07
N TRP A 216 4.79 -11.19 -4.88
CA TRP A 216 3.49 -10.94 -4.26
C TRP A 216 2.30 -11.62 -4.95
N LEU A 217 2.18 -11.54 -6.28
CA LEU A 217 1.06 -12.13 -7.05
C LEU A 217 0.92 -13.64 -6.88
N ARG A 218 1.97 -14.32 -6.42
CA ARG A 218 1.98 -15.77 -6.19
C ARG A 218 1.90 -16.12 -4.72
N THR A 219 2.03 -15.15 -3.85
CA THR A 219 2.06 -15.35 -2.40
C THR A 219 0.99 -14.55 -1.69
N GLU A 220 -0.05 -14.08 -2.39
CA GLU A 220 -1.21 -13.41 -1.80
C GLU A 220 -1.86 -14.23 -0.67
N ASN A 221 -1.76 -15.57 -0.77
CA ASN A 221 -2.24 -16.47 0.26
C ASN A 221 -1.33 -16.54 1.49
N LEU A 222 -0.06 -16.13 1.41
CA LEU A 222 0.82 -16.12 2.56
C LEU A 222 0.44 -15.02 3.55
N TYR A 223 1.01 -15.10 4.75
CA TYR A 223 0.87 -14.06 5.78
C TYR A 223 1.18 -12.70 5.16
N TYR A 224 0.35 -11.68 5.41
CA TYR A 224 0.49 -10.37 4.74
C TYR A 224 1.90 -9.77 4.95
N SER A 225 2.51 -10.08 6.10
CA SER A 225 3.82 -9.66 6.55
C SER A 225 4.85 -10.80 6.39
N SER A 226 4.67 -11.64 5.36
CA SER A 226 5.66 -12.67 4.98
C SER A 226 6.90 -12.03 4.36
N SER A 227 8.08 -12.56 4.69
CA SER A 227 9.33 -12.15 4.06
C SER A 227 9.40 -12.49 2.57
N ARG A 228 8.53 -13.37 2.05
CA ARG A 228 8.50 -13.70 0.62
C ARG A 228 8.01 -12.59 -0.29
N HIS A 229 7.23 -11.64 0.23
CA HIS A 229 6.63 -10.58 -0.59
C HIS A 229 6.56 -9.23 0.10
N HIS A 230 7.41 -9.00 1.09
CA HIS A 230 7.37 -7.77 1.90
C HIS A 230 7.55 -6.50 1.06
N TYR A 231 8.30 -6.54 -0.03
CA TYR A 231 8.41 -5.42 -0.98
C TYR A 231 7.13 -5.16 -1.77
N GLY A 232 6.27 -6.16 -1.98
CA GLY A 232 4.97 -6.01 -2.64
C GLY A 232 3.82 -5.69 -1.69
N ALA A 233 4.03 -5.79 -0.37
CA ALA A 233 2.99 -5.58 0.64
C ALA A 233 2.61 -4.10 0.86
N TRP A 234 3.21 -3.16 0.12
CA TRP A 234 2.92 -1.71 0.16
C TRP A 234 1.46 -1.36 -0.15
N MET A 235 0.73 -2.26 -0.80
CA MET A 235 -0.69 -2.11 -1.14
C MET A 235 -1.59 -2.01 0.09
N LEU A 236 -1.20 -2.63 1.21
CA LEU A 236 -1.95 -2.50 2.46
C LEU A 236 -1.81 -1.08 3.06
N PRO A 237 -0.61 -0.48 3.18
CA PRO A 237 -0.46 0.95 3.42
C PRO A 237 -1.24 1.84 2.45
N GLN A 238 -1.29 1.51 1.15
CA GLN A 238 -2.07 2.24 0.16
C GLN A 238 -3.59 2.15 0.42
N TYR A 239 -4.11 0.97 0.76
CA TYR A 239 -5.49 0.80 1.22
C TYR A 239 -5.79 1.67 2.44
N ILE A 240 -4.91 1.66 3.45
CA ILE A 240 -5.08 2.48 4.66
C ILE A 240 -5.09 3.97 4.30
N LYS A 241 -4.24 4.42 3.39
CA LYS A 241 -4.22 5.80 2.89
C LYS A 241 -5.52 6.16 2.19
N ASP A 242 -6.01 5.34 1.26
CA ASP A 242 -7.21 5.64 0.48
C ASP A 242 -8.47 5.70 1.35
N ARG A 243 -8.47 4.92 2.41
CA ARG A 243 -9.57 4.76 3.33
C ARG A 243 -9.56 5.77 4.49
N ASP A 244 -8.43 5.92 5.18
CA ASP A 244 -8.31 6.71 6.42
C ASP A 244 -7.37 7.93 6.27
N GLY A 245 -6.81 8.15 5.08
CA GLY A 245 -5.91 9.24 4.75
C GLY A 245 -4.43 8.96 5.08
N ILE A 246 -3.53 9.70 4.44
CA ILE A 246 -2.06 9.57 4.63
C ILE A 246 -1.63 9.80 6.08
N ALA A 247 -2.36 10.65 6.82
CA ALA A 247 -2.10 10.89 8.22
C ALA A 247 -2.21 9.61 9.07
N MET A 248 -3.09 8.67 8.71
CA MET A 248 -3.20 7.40 9.43
C MET A 248 -1.92 6.57 9.30
N PHE A 249 -1.35 6.48 8.10
CA PHE A 249 -0.06 5.81 7.90
C PHE A 249 1.05 6.42 8.75
N ASN A 250 1.12 7.76 8.80
CA ASN A 250 2.10 8.46 9.64
C ASN A 250 1.88 8.16 11.13
N ARG A 251 0.62 8.15 11.59
CA ARG A 251 0.27 7.83 12.99
C ARG A 251 0.64 6.40 13.36
N ILE A 252 0.45 5.42 12.47
CA ILE A 252 0.86 4.03 12.69
C ILE A 252 2.35 3.96 13.05
N TRP A 253 3.21 4.72 12.39
CA TRP A 253 4.64 4.77 12.70
C TRP A 253 5.00 5.60 13.94
N ASN A 254 4.37 6.76 14.13
CA ASN A 254 4.75 7.71 15.19
C ASN A 254 4.17 7.37 16.58
N GLU A 255 3.08 6.61 16.62
CA GLU A 255 2.40 6.18 17.84
C GLU A 255 2.63 4.70 18.15
N ALA A 256 3.47 4.00 17.37
CA ALA A 256 3.82 2.59 17.62
C ALA A 256 4.55 2.42 18.95
N ARG A 257 4.12 1.43 19.74
CA ARG A 257 4.87 0.95 20.91
C ARG A 257 5.79 -0.20 20.49
N ASN A 258 6.93 -0.32 21.16
CA ASN A 258 7.97 -1.31 20.85
C ASN A 258 7.55 -2.80 20.95
N THR A 259 6.37 -3.08 21.51
CA THR A 259 5.79 -4.42 21.63
C THR A 259 4.67 -4.70 20.62
N GLU A 260 4.25 -3.71 19.85
CA GLU A 260 3.08 -3.81 18.97
C GLU A 260 3.46 -4.23 17.56
N HIS A 261 2.57 -5.02 16.97
CA HIS A 261 2.57 -5.27 15.53
C HIS A 261 1.81 -4.13 14.80
N PRO A 262 2.15 -3.77 13.55
CA PRO A 262 1.51 -2.66 12.81
C PRO A 262 -0.02 -2.68 12.78
N LEU A 263 -0.63 -3.84 12.55
CA LEU A 263 -2.08 -4.00 12.58
C LEU A 263 -2.69 -3.83 13.99
N GLU A 264 -1.93 -4.10 15.07
CA GLU A 264 -2.38 -3.81 16.44
C GLU A 264 -2.37 -2.31 16.70
N VAL A 265 -1.34 -1.61 16.22
CA VAL A 265 -1.25 -0.15 16.29
C VAL A 265 -2.44 0.47 15.55
N TYR A 266 -2.67 0.05 14.31
CA TYR A 266 -3.80 0.50 13.50
C TYR A 266 -5.14 0.26 14.19
N ARG A 267 -5.35 -0.96 14.74
CA ARG A 267 -6.55 -1.30 15.51
C ARG A 267 -6.73 -0.39 16.74
N ARG A 268 -5.67 -0.21 17.53
CA ARG A 268 -5.69 0.64 18.73
C ARG A 268 -5.99 2.10 18.40
N ILE A 269 -5.33 2.66 17.38
CA ILE A 269 -5.47 4.08 17.01
C ILE A 269 -6.85 4.37 16.44
N THR A 270 -7.43 3.42 15.71
CA THR A 270 -8.77 3.56 15.13
C THR A 270 -9.89 3.19 16.09
N GLY A 271 -9.58 2.54 17.22
CA GLY A 271 -10.56 2.11 18.22
C GLY A 271 -11.46 0.97 17.75
N ILE A 272 -11.08 0.24 16.70
CA ILE A 272 -11.89 -0.86 16.16
C ILE A 272 -11.65 -2.18 16.89
N THR A 273 -12.64 -3.05 16.83
CA THR A 273 -12.58 -4.44 17.30
C THR A 273 -11.73 -5.33 16.37
N GLN A 274 -11.38 -6.53 16.83
CA GLN A 274 -10.69 -7.52 15.99
C GLN A 274 -11.54 -7.94 14.78
N ALA A 275 -12.86 -8.10 14.96
CA ALA A 275 -13.77 -8.46 13.88
C ALA A 275 -13.84 -7.36 12.81
N GLU A 276 -13.86 -6.10 13.23
CA GLU A 276 -13.80 -4.97 12.30
C GLU A 276 -12.46 -4.90 11.58
N LEU A 277 -11.33 -5.08 12.25
CA LEU A 277 -10.02 -5.19 11.59
C LEU A 277 -10.04 -6.29 10.52
N ASN A 278 -10.54 -7.49 10.86
CA ASN A 278 -10.67 -8.61 9.93
C ASN A 278 -11.53 -8.25 8.70
N ARG A 279 -12.62 -7.50 8.90
CA ARG A 279 -13.46 -7.00 7.82
C ARG A 279 -12.69 -6.02 6.92
N ARG A 280 -11.92 -5.09 7.50
CA ARG A 280 -11.05 -4.16 6.73
C ARG A 280 -10.02 -4.91 5.87
N ILE A 281 -9.42 -5.99 6.41
CA ILE A 281 -8.49 -6.82 5.64
C ILE A 281 -9.22 -7.59 4.53
N GLY A 282 -10.46 -8.05 4.77
CA GLY A 282 -11.30 -8.63 3.71
C GLY A 282 -11.64 -7.63 2.59
N GLU A 283 -11.93 -6.37 2.93
CA GLU A 283 -12.16 -5.29 1.97
C GLU A 283 -10.88 -5.00 1.15
N TYR A 284 -9.72 -4.97 1.81
CA TYR A 284 -8.41 -4.88 1.15
C TYR A 284 -8.19 -6.04 0.17
N ALA A 285 -8.52 -7.28 0.55
CA ALA A 285 -8.42 -8.44 -0.32
C ALA A 285 -9.37 -8.33 -1.54
N GLN A 286 -10.58 -7.79 -1.36
CA GLN A 286 -11.50 -7.52 -2.46
C GLN A 286 -10.94 -6.47 -3.45
N GLN A 287 -10.33 -5.39 -2.97
CA GLN A 287 -9.74 -4.36 -3.84
C GLN A 287 -8.58 -4.89 -4.68
N ASN A 288 -7.80 -5.82 -4.13
CA ASN A 288 -6.70 -6.48 -4.84
C ASN A 288 -7.11 -7.36 -6.02
N VAL A 289 -8.41 -7.66 -6.18
CA VAL A 289 -8.92 -8.36 -7.38
C VAL A 289 -8.62 -7.54 -8.65
N THR A 290 -8.69 -6.21 -8.57
CA THR A 290 -8.46 -5.31 -9.72
C THR A 290 -7.41 -4.21 -9.45
N TRP A 291 -6.76 -4.27 -8.28
CA TRP A 291 -5.89 -3.23 -7.71
C TRP A 291 -6.59 -1.86 -7.66
N ASP A 292 -7.80 -1.84 -7.13
CA ASP A 292 -8.68 -0.67 -7.06
C ASP A 292 -8.22 0.32 -5.98
N TYR A 293 -7.13 1.02 -6.30
CA TYR A 293 -6.50 2.04 -5.48
C TYR A 293 -6.53 3.41 -6.16
N SER A 294 -6.51 4.49 -5.38
CA SER A 294 -6.57 5.85 -5.91
C SER A 294 -5.42 6.18 -6.89
N ASN A 295 -4.26 5.55 -6.70
CA ASN A 295 -3.06 5.72 -7.52
C ASN A 295 -2.91 4.64 -8.61
N ARG A 296 -3.95 3.82 -8.86
CA ARG A 296 -3.92 2.75 -9.87
C ARG A 296 -3.44 3.22 -11.24
N ALA A 297 -3.87 4.40 -11.67
CA ALA A 297 -3.49 4.96 -12.97
C ALA A 297 -1.98 5.27 -13.10
N ASP A 298 -1.28 5.46 -11.98
CA ASP A 298 0.15 5.78 -12.00
C ASP A 298 1.02 4.52 -12.03
N PHE A 299 0.70 3.50 -11.23
CA PHE A 299 1.57 2.32 -11.11
C PHE A 299 1.21 1.20 -12.10
N MET A 300 -0.05 1.09 -12.55
CA MET A 300 -0.45 0.01 -13.48
C MET A 300 0.27 0.06 -14.83
N PRO A 301 0.58 1.23 -15.44
CA PRO A 301 1.40 1.28 -16.65
C PRO A 301 2.77 0.63 -16.48
N PHE A 302 3.44 0.86 -15.34
CA PHE A 302 4.71 0.20 -15.02
C PHE A 302 4.53 -1.32 -14.89
N ILE A 303 3.53 -1.76 -14.11
CA ILE A 303 3.21 -3.19 -13.94
C ILE A 303 2.97 -3.87 -15.29
N ASN A 304 2.14 -3.27 -16.14
CA ASN A 304 1.83 -3.81 -17.46
C ASN A 304 3.06 -3.84 -18.37
N GLY A 305 3.93 -2.84 -18.28
CA GLY A 305 5.18 -2.77 -19.06
C GLY A 305 6.22 -3.81 -18.65
N VAL A 306 6.32 -4.12 -17.35
CA VAL A 306 7.33 -5.07 -16.82
C VAL A 306 6.89 -6.52 -17.01
N TYR A 307 5.63 -6.84 -16.69
CA TYR A 307 5.17 -8.24 -16.67
C TYR A 307 4.37 -8.64 -17.90
N GLY A 308 3.79 -7.66 -18.61
CA GLY A 308 2.88 -7.91 -19.72
C GLY A 308 1.51 -8.41 -19.26
N ALA A 309 0.46 -8.05 -20.01
CA ALA A 309 -0.92 -8.45 -19.69
C ALA A 309 -1.11 -9.98 -19.64
N GLY A 310 -0.35 -10.74 -20.45
CA GLY A 310 -0.42 -12.20 -20.49
C GLY A 310 0.01 -12.88 -19.19
N PHE A 311 1.07 -12.38 -18.55
CA PHE A 311 1.53 -12.90 -17.25
C PHE A 311 0.49 -12.63 -16.17
N LEU A 312 0.01 -11.38 -16.05
CA LEU A 312 -0.98 -10.99 -15.06
C LEU A 312 -2.29 -11.79 -15.21
N ASN A 313 -2.70 -12.07 -16.45
CA ASN A 313 -3.87 -12.90 -16.74
C ASN A 313 -3.66 -14.38 -16.38
N ALA A 314 -2.45 -14.92 -16.52
CA ALA A 314 -2.15 -16.31 -16.15
C ALA A 314 -2.24 -16.56 -14.63
N TYR A 315 -2.00 -15.52 -13.82
CA TYR A 315 -2.08 -15.56 -12.36
C TYR A 315 -3.36 -14.92 -11.81
N LYS A 316 -4.42 -14.90 -12.63
CA LYS A 316 -5.73 -14.36 -12.25
C LYS A 316 -6.47 -15.36 -11.35
N GLY A 317 -6.06 -15.40 -10.08
CA GLY A 317 -6.68 -16.22 -9.04
C GLY A 317 -5.97 -17.53 -8.75
N VAL A 318 -6.48 -18.27 -7.76
CA VAL A 318 -5.98 -19.58 -7.33
C VAL A 318 -6.92 -20.72 -7.80
N PRO A 319 -6.39 -21.91 -8.13
CA PRO A 319 -7.22 -23.06 -8.48
C PRO A 319 -7.89 -23.66 -7.23
N VAL A 320 -8.94 -24.46 -7.47
CA VAL A 320 -9.61 -25.26 -6.44
C VAL A 320 -9.72 -26.72 -6.90
N GLU A 321 -9.75 -27.63 -5.94
CA GLU A 321 -9.92 -29.06 -6.17
C GLU A 321 -11.40 -29.43 -6.06
N ALA A 322 -11.90 -30.23 -7.01
CA ALA A 322 -13.26 -30.75 -6.91
C ALA A 322 -13.28 -31.93 -5.94
N VAL A 323 -13.97 -31.76 -4.81
CA VAL A 323 -14.24 -32.86 -3.86
C VAL A 323 -15.40 -33.71 -4.38
N ASN A 324 -16.44 -33.04 -4.88
CA ASN A 324 -17.54 -33.67 -5.60
C ASN A 324 -18.04 -32.70 -6.68
N ALA A 325 -17.60 -32.91 -7.92
CA ALA A 325 -17.94 -32.06 -9.06
C ALA A 325 -19.46 -32.02 -9.32
N GLY A 326 -20.16 -33.15 -9.16
CA GLY A 326 -21.62 -33.22 -9.35
C GLY A 326 -22.40 -32.39 -8.33
N ALA A 327 -21.89 -32.28 -7.11
CA ALA A 327 -22.47 -31.43 -6.06
C ALA A 327 -21.98 -29.97 -6.11
N ARG A 328 -21.06 -29.63 -7.04
CA ARG A 328 -20.30 -28.38 -7.07
C ARG A 328 -19.63 -28.07 -5.73
N HIS A 329 -19.03 -29.10 -5.16
CA HIS A 329 -18.29 -29.05 -3.91
C HIS A 329 -16.79 -29.01 -4.19
N TYR A 330 -16.13 -27.95 -3.72
CA TYR A 330 -14.72 -27.66 -3.98
C TYR A 330 -13.97 -27.32 -2.70
N ARG A 331 -12.66 -27.48 -2.73
CA ARG A 331 -11.75 -27.06 -1.65
C ARG A 331 -10.53 -26.32 -2.18
N ILE A 332 -9.94 -25.48 -1.33
CA ILE A 332 -8.58 -24.98 -1.57
C ILE A 332 -7.57 -26.06 -1.18
N SER A 333 -6.43 -26.15 -1.86
CA SER A 333 -5.35 -27.03 -1.42
C SER A 333 -4.67 -26.47 -0.17
N ASP A 334 -4.19 -27.34 0.72
CA ASP A 334 -3.56 -26.91 1.99
C ASP A 334 -2.33 -26.02 1.78
N ALA A 335 -1.62 -26.21 0.68
CA ALA A 335 -0.49 -25.37 0.31
C ALA A 335 -0.92 -23.93 -0.02
N MET A 336 -2.10 -23.78 -0.62
CA MET A 336 -2.66 -22.52 -1.12
C MET A 336 -3.69 -21.89 -0.19
N ALA A 337 -4.07 -22.59 0.88
CA ALA A 337 -4.90 -22.03 1.94
C ALA A 337 -4.30 -20.70 2.43
N PRO A 338 -5.14 -19.68 2.70
CA PRO A 338 -4.65 -18.41 3.18
C PRO A 338 -4.04 -18.59 4.56
N SER A 339 -2.89 -17.99 4.81
CA SER A 339 -2.35 -17.76 6.14
C SER A 339 -3.04 -16.56 6.79
N ASP A 340 -2.68 -16.23 8.04
CA ASP A 340 -3.24 -15.07 8.72
C ASP A 340 -3.15 -13.79 7.86
N TYR A 341 -4.29 -13.15 7.60
CA TYR A 341 -4.42 -11.97 6.75
C TYR A 341 -3.94 -12.13 5.29
N GLY A 342 -3.56 -13.34 4.88
CA GLY A 342 -3.46 -13.73 3.48
C GLY A 342 -4.83 -14.02 2.91
N TYR A 343 -4.94 -14.05 1.58
CA TYR A 343 -6.20 -14.29 0.90
C TYR A 343 -6.05 -15.09 -0.39
N ASN A 344 -7.17 -15.65 -0.80
CA ASN A 344 -7.36 -16.24 -2.12
C ASN A 344 -8.35 -15.41 -2.91
N LYS A 345 -8.13 -15.31 -4.21
CA LYS A 345 -9.13 -14.90 -5.20
C LYS A 345 -9.41 -16.08 -6.13
N ILE A 346 -10.61 -16.63 -6.08
CA ILE A 346 -11.04 -17.76 -6.92
C ILE A 346 -11.91 -17.20 -8.03
N GLN A 347 -11.47 -17.32 -9.28
CA GLN A 347 -12.26 -16.89 -10.43
C GLN A 347 -13.44 -17.84 -10.64
N LEU A 348 -14.62 -17.27 -10.85
CA LEU A 348 -15.88 -17.95 -11.07
C LEU A 348 -16.42 -17.58 -12.44
N VAL A 349 -17.02 -18.56 -13.11
CA VAL A 349 -17.79 -18.41 -14.34
C VAL A 349 -19.26 -18.50 -13.98
N PRO A 350 -20.03 -17.40 -14.08
CA PRO A 350 -21.47 -17.44 -13.89
C PRO A 350 -22.16 -18.36 -14.90
N ASP A 351 -23.19 -19.11 -14.46
CA ASP A 351 -23.94 -20.03 -15.34
C ASP A 351 -24.72 -19.28 -16.44
N SER A 352 -25.04 -18.00 -16.21
CA SER A 352 -25.76 -17.12 -17.13
C SER A 352 -25.45 -15.65 -16.84
N ASP A 353 -25.74 -14.76 -17.79
CA ASP A 353 -25.69 -13.31 -17.57
C ASP A 353 -26.79 -12.91 -16.58
N GLY A 354 -26.42 -12.23 -15.49
CA GLY A 354 -27.37 -11.98 -14.41
C GLY A 354 -27.68 -13.23 -13.55
N ALA A 355 -26.77 -14.20 -13.45
CA ALA A 355 -26.90 -15.31 -12.52
C ALA A 355 -26.98 -14.86 -11.05
N LEU A 356 -27.84 -15.54 -10.28
CA LEU A 356 -27.84 -15.50 -8.81
C LEU A 356 -26.89 -16.57 -8.27
N ILE A 357 -25.75 -16.13 -7.77
CA ILE A 357 -24.73 -17.01 -7.21
C ILE A 357 -25.04 -17.23 -5.73
N ARG A 358 -25.02 -18.49 -5.26
CA ARG A 358 -25.10 -18.82 -3.83
C ARG A 358 -23.92 -19.66 -3.43
N LEU A 359 -23.38 -19.38 -2.25
CA LEU A 359 -22.22 -20.06 -1.65
C LEU A 359 -22.58 -20.54 -0.25
N HIS A 360 -22.10 -21.72 0.11
CA HIS A 360 -21.88 -22.13 1.50
C HIS A 360 -20.39 -22.45 1.65
N LEU A 361 -19.68 -21.75 2.53
CA LEU A 361 -18.27 -21.98 2.84
C LEU A 361 -18.13 -22.46 4.28
N LYS A 362 -17.29 -23.47 4.51
CA LYS A 362 -16.86 -23.94 5.83
C LYS A 362 -15.34 -23.99 5.90
N GLY A 363 -14.78 -23.43 6.96
CA GLY A 363 -13.37 -23.52 7.30
C GLY A 363 -13.08 -24.70 8.22
N HIS A 364 -11.89 -25.29 8.10
CA HIS A 364 -11.42 -26.37 8.98
C HIS A 364 -10.85 -25.79 10.29
N ALA A 365 -11.75 -25.44 11.22
CA ALA A 365 -11.37 -24.86 12.51
C ALA A 365 -10.57 -25.83 13.41
N GLU A 366 -10.70 -27.14 13.19
CA GLU A 366 -9.92 -28.20 13.84
C GLU A 366 -8.40 -28.08 13.57
N THR A 367 -8.01 -27.34 12.54
CA THR A 367 -6.60 -27.03 12.25
C THR A 367 -6.04 -25.91 13.15
N GLY A 368 -6.83 -25.38 14.08
CA GLY A 368 -6.47 -24.23 14.92
C GLY A 368 -6.68 -22.86 14.25
N ALA A 369 -7.14 -22.83 13.00
CA ALA A 369 -7.62 -21.62 12.34
C ALA A 369 -8.94 -21.15 12.98
N THR A 370 -9.05 -19.85 13.26
CA THR A 370 -10.12 -19.33 14.14
C THR A 370 -11.18 -18.48 13.43
N GLY A 371 -10.99 -18.13 12.16
CA GLY A 371 -11.97 -17.31 11.45
C GLY A 371 -11.62 -17.05 9.98
N TRP A 372 -12.65 -16.88 9.16
CA TRP A 372 -12.56 -16.54 7.75
C TRP A 372 -13.39 -15.29 7.49
N THR A 373 -12.96 -14.49 6.52
CA THR A 373 -13.74 -13.38 5.96
C THR A 373 -13.81 -13.57 4.45
N PHE A 374 -15.03 -13.61 3.89
CA PHE A 374 -15.22 -13.95 2.48
C PHE A 374 -16.40 -13.21 1.84
N GLY A 375 -16.31 -12.99 0.53
CA GLY A 375 -17.34 -12.32 -0.25
C GLY A 375 -17.04 -12.34 -1.74
N PHE A 376 -17.92 -11.74 -2.54
CA PHE A 376 -17.77 -11.70 -3.99
C PHE A 376 -17.23 -10.36 -4.50
N VAL A 377 -16.56 -10.40 -5.64
CA VAL A 377 -16.24 -9.22 -6.46
C VAL A 377 -16.68 -9.51 -7.89
N ALA A 378 -17.62 -8.73 -8.42
CA ALA A 378 -17.94 -8.75 -9.84
C ALA A 378 -17.11 -7.69 -10.57
N VAL A 379 -16.68 -7.98 -11.79
CA VAL A 379 -15.88 -7.07 -12.60
C VAL A 379 -16.56 -6.84 -13.95
N ARG A 380 -16.76 -5.56 -14.29
CA ARG A 380 -17.31 -5.14 -15.58
C ARG A 380 -16.35 -4.15 -16.22
N ASN A 381 -15.76 -4.53 -17.35
CA ASN A 381 -14.78 -3.72 -18.08
C ASN A 381 -13.62 -3.20 -17.20
N GLY A 382 -13.16 -4.04 -16.26
CA GLY A 382 -12.09 -3.70 -15.30
C GLY A 382 -12.55 -2.89 -14.09
N THR A 383 -13.82 -2.49 -14.01
CA THR A 383 -14.39 -1.83 -12.83
C THR A 383 -14.99 -2.86 -11.89
N PRO A 384 -14.56 -2.92 -10.62
CA PRO A 384 -15.10 -3.85 -9.64
C PRO A 384 -16.42 -3.36 -9.03
N ARG A 385 -17.26 -4.31 -8.63
CA ARG A 385 -18.40 -4.14 -7.72
C ARG A 385 -18.27 -5.13 -6.57
N TYR A 386 -18.16 -4.60 -5.37
CA TYR A 386 -17.96 -5.39 -4.15
C TYR A 386 -19.29 -5.93 -3.62
N GLY A 387 -19.34 -7.23 -3.36
CA GLY A 387 -20.38 -7.85 -2.55
C GLY A 387 -20.11 -7.69 -1.05
N PRO A 388 -21.13 -7.86 -0.20
CA PRO A 388 -20.94 -7.84 1.24
C PRO A 388 -20.00 -8.97 1.68
N LEU A 389 -19.30 -8.74 2.79
CA LEU A 389 -18.45 -9.73 3.43
C LEU A 389 -19.21 -10.49 4.51
N THR A 390 -18.98 -11.80 4.56
CA THR A 390 -19.40 -12.71 5.63
C THR A 390 -18.17 -13.10 6.44
N GLN A 391 -18.34 -13.26 7.76
CA GLN A 391 -17.26 -13.65 8.68
C GLN A 391 -17.68 -14.85 9.51
N GLY A 392 -16.75 -15.75 9.82
CA GLY A 392 -16.99 -16.90 10.70
C GLY A 392 -16.24 -18.15 10.26
N THR A 393 -16.52 -19.28 10.92
CA THR A 393 -16.00 -20.61 10.55
C THR A 393 -16.89 -21.35 9.56
N SER A 394 -18.15 -20.90 9.41
CA SER A 394 -19.09 -21.34 8.40
C SER A 394 -20.03 -20.18 8.05
N GLY A 395 -20.45 -20.08 6.79
CA GLY A 395 -21.47 -19.11 6.40
C GLY A 395 -21.96 -19.31 4.97
N GLN A 396 -23.18 -18.80 4.72
CA GLN A 396 -23.79 -18.76 3.40
C GLN A 396 -23.95 -17.31 2.92
N LEU A 397 -23.75 -17.08 1.64
CA LEU A 397 -24.07 -15.79 1.01
C LEU A 397 -24.67 -15.97 -0.38
N SER A 398 -25.46 -14.97 -0.79
CA SER A 398 -26.04 -14.88 -2.14
C SER A 398 -25.58 -13.58 -2.80
N PHE A 399 -25.36 -13.62 -4.11
CA PHE A 399 -24.90 -12.47 -4.88
C PHE A 399 -25.50 -12.49 -6.28
N GLN A 400 -26.30 -11.47 -6.56
CA GLN A 400 -26.90 -11.26 -7.87
C GLN A 400 -25.88 -10.54 -8.76
N THR A 401 -25.48 -11.18 -9.85
CA THR A 401 -24.70 -10.51 -10.91
C THR A 401 -25.61 -9.58 -11.72
N GLN A 402 -25.05 -8.52 -12.26
CA GLN A 402 -25.70 -7.58 -13.18
C GLN A 402 -25.35 -7.94 -14.63
N PRO A 403 -26.18 -7.55 -15.61
CA PRO A 403 -25.86 -7.76 -17.02
C PRO A 403 -24.47 -7.20 -17.40
N GLY A 404 -23.65 -8.04 -18.02
CA GLY A 404 -22.28 -7.73 -18.43
C GLY A 404 -21.20 -8.00 -17.38
N GLU A 405 -21.55 -8.43 -16.16
CA GLU A 405 -20.61 -8.89 -15.14
C GLU A 405 -20.26 -10.37 -15.36
N ARG A 406 -19.43 -10.62 -16.38
CA ARG A 406 -19.02 -11.99 -16.76
C ARG A 406 -17.84 -12.52 -15.96
N GLU A 407 -17.19 -11.65 -15.21
CA GLU A 407 -16.03 -11.99 -14.40
C GLU A 407 -16.38 -11.78 -12.93
N VAL A 408 -16.40 -12.87 -12.17
CA VAL A 408 -16.74 -12.85 -10.74
C VAL A 408 -15.64 -13.57 -9.97
N PHE A 409 -15.29 -13.07 -8.79
CA PHE A 409 -14.35 -13.72 -7.88
C PHE A 409 -15.03 -13.99 -6.55
N LEU A 410 -14.78 -15.18 -6.00
CA LEU A 410 -14.88 -15.42 -4.58
C LEU A 410 -13.55 -15.05 -3.93
N VAL A 411 -13.58 -14.12 -2.99
CA VAL A 411 -12.41 -13.73 -2.19
C VAL A 411 -12.56 -14.34 -0.81
N VAL A 412 -11.53 -15.05 -0.34
CA VAL A 412 -11.51 -15.71 0.98
C VAL A 412 -10.22 -15.34 1.70
N THR A 413 -10.35 -14.75 2.88
CA THR A 413 -9.23 -14.26 3.70
C THR A 413 -9.15 -15.03 5.00
N GLY A 414 -7.95 -15.47 5.39
CA GLY A 414 -7.70 -16.03 6.72
C GLY A 414 -7.72 -14.92 7.76
N THR A 415 -8.65 -14.96 8.72
CA THR A 415 -8.85 -13.84 9.65
C THR A 415 -8.90 -14.31 11.11
N PRO A 416 -7.79 -14.19 11.85
CA PRO A 416 -7.69 -14.53 13.27
C PRO A 416 -8.80 -13.88 14.10
N ALA A 417 -9.56 -14.66 14.87
CA ALA A 417 -10.71 -14.15 15.61
C ALA A 417 -10.33 -13.40 16.91
N SER A 418 -9.21 -13.76 17.55
CA SER A 418 -8.87 -13.28 18.89
C SER A 418 -7.87 -12.12 18.92
N ALA A 419 -6.78 -12.23 18.16
CA ALA A 419 -5.71 -11.25 18.14
C ALA A 419 -4.91 -11.31 16.84
N VAL A 420 -4.11 -10.27 16.59
CA VAL A 420 -3.16 -10.22 15.48
C VAL A 420 -1.97 -11.15 15.78
N PRO A 421 -1.72 -12.21 14.98
CA PRO A 421 -0.60 -13.10 15.17
C PRO A 421 0.73 -12.39 14.93
N LYS A 422 1.77 -12.82 15.67
CA LYS A 422 3.11 -12.24 15.62
C LYS A 422 4.10 -13.32 15.21
N TYR A 423 4.57 -13.24 13.97
CA TYR A 423 5.58 -14.11 13.39
C TYR A 423 6.92 -13.40 13.35
N ALA A 424 8.04 -14.10 13.54
CA ALA A 424 9.36 -13.50 13.29
C ALA A 424 9.58 -13.26 11.79
N PHE A 425 10.54 -12.40 11.44
CA PHE A 425 10.78 -11.99 10.04
C PHE A 425 10.96 -13.15 9.05
N LEU A 426 11.59 -14.26 9.47
CA LEU A 426 11.84 -15.44 8.63
C LEU A 426 10.89 -16.61 8.95
N ASP A 427 9.87 -16.40 9.77
CA ASP A 427 8.83 -17.42 9.96
C ASP A 427 8.02 -17.50 8.67
N GLY A 428 8.26 -18.58 7.94
CA GLY A 428 7.62 -18.84 6.65
C GLY A 428 6.46 -19.83 6.77
N TRP A 429 6.10 -20.40 5.63
CA TRP A 429 4.95 -21.29 5.44
C TRP A 429 4.72 -22.35 6.52
N PRO A 430 5.72 -23.13 7.00
CA PRO A 430 5.47 -24.18 7.98
C PRO A 430 5.22 -23.66 9.41
N LYS A 431 5.54 -22.38 9.68
CA LYS A 431 5.35 -21.73 10.99
C LYS A 431 4.10 -20.88 11.05
N ASN A 432 3.60 -20.44 9.90
CA ASN A 432 2.45 -19.56 9.80
C ASN A 432 1.16 -20.37 9.73
N ARG A 433 0.20 -20.07 10.62
CA ARG A 433 -1.12 -20.73 10.62
C ARG A 433 -1.81 -20.51 9.28
N ARG A 434 -2.26 -21.60 8.65
CA ARG A 434 -3.08 -21.59 7.43
C ARG A 434 -4.53 -21.93 7.73
N TYR A 435 -5.42 -21.46 6.86
CA TYR A 435 -6.88 -21.45 7.03
C TYR A 435 -7.55 -22.24 5.90
N PRO A 436 -7.38 -23.58 5.83
CA PRO A 436 -8.00 -24.39 4.79
C PRO A 436 -9.53 -24.35 4.91
N TYR A 437 -10.21 -24.42 3.76
CA TYR A 437 -11.66 -24.35 3.66
C TYR A 437 -12.20 -25.10 2.45
N GLU A 438 -13.48 -25.45 2.54
CA GLU A 438 -14.27 -26.04 1.47
C GLU A 438 -15.52 -25.22 1.25
N PHE A 439 -16.10 -25.30 0.05
CA PHE A 439 -17.32 -24.59 -0.29
C PHE A 439 -18.15 -25.34 -1.32
N ARG A 440 -19.48 -25.17 -1.23
CA ARG A 440 -20.41 -25.47 -2.32
C ARG A 440 -20.92 -24.20 -2.95
N ILE A 441 -21.10 -24.25 -4.27
CA ILE A 441 -21.55 -23.10 -5.06
C ILE A 441 -22.66 -23.49 -6.05
N SER A 442 -23.61 -22.58 -6.27
CA SER A 442 -24.63 -22.67 -7.32
C SER A 442 -24.75 -21.33 -8.06
N GLY A 443 -25.23 -21.35 -9.30
CA GLY A 443 -25.30 -20.15 -10.17
C GLY A 443 -23.97 -19.73 -10.79
N ALA A 444 -22.87 -20.39 -10.41
CA ALA A 444 -21.55 -20.26 -11.00
C ALA A 444 -20.74 -21.54 -10.78
N ILE A 445 -19.62 -21.64 -11.49
CA ILE A 445 -18.62 -22.72 -11.36
C ILE A 445 -17.21 -22.11 -11.30
N PRO A 446 -16.28 -22.64 -10.48
CA PRO A 446 -14.90 -22.19 -10.50
C PRO A 446 -14.26 -22.36 -11.88
N SER A 447 -13.53 -21.36 -12.36
CA SER A 447 -12.89 -21.42 -13.68
C SER A 447 -11.89 -22.57 -13.75
N GLY A 448 -11.90 -23.29 -14.88
CA GLY A 448 -11.22 -24.55 -15.11
C GLY A 448 -12.10 -25.79 -14.86
N HIS A 449 -13.28 -25.63 -14.28
CA HIS A 449 -14.24 -26.73 -14.05
C HIS A 449 -15.52 -26.60 -14.88
N GLU A 450 -15.69 -25.50 -15.63
CA GLU A 450 -16.80 -25.30 -16.54
C GLU A 450 -16.78 -26.29 -17.73
N PRO A 451 -17.97 -26.76 -18.18
CA PRO A 451 -18.06 -27.63 -19.35
C PRO A 451 -17.41 -27.00 -20.58
N GLY A 452 -16.51 -27.74 -21.23
CA GLY A 452 -15.82 -27.27 -22.43
C GLY A 452 -14.73 -26.22 -22.18
N TYR A 453 -14.25 -26.06 -20.94
CA TYR A 453 -13.12 -25.17 -20.64
C TYR A 453 -11.96 -25.43 -21.60
N GLN A 454 -11.55 -24.36 -22.29
CA GLN A 454 -10.31 -24.34 -23.05
C GLN A 454 -9.36 -23.35 -22.40
N LYS A 455 -8.14 -23.81 -22.16
CA LYS A 455 -7.10 -22.94 -21.63
C LYS A 455 -6.81 -21.81 -22.63
N PRO A 456 -6.69 -20.55 -22.19
CA PRO A 456 -6.37 -19.44 -23.09
C PRO A 456 -5.13 -19.74 -23.93
N ALA A 457 -5.11 -19.27 -25.18
CA ALA A 457 -3.96 -19.45 -26.04
C ALA A 457 -2.68 -18.89 -25.37
N ALA A 458 -1.58 -19.60 -25.55
CA ALA A 458 -0.29 -19.12 -25.12
C ALA A 458 0.08 -17.85 -25.90
N THR A 459 0.41 -16.75 -25.21
CA THR A 459 0.81 -15.47 -25.82
C THR A 459 2.26 -15.14 -25.47
N ASN A 460 2.89 -14.17 -26.16
CA ASN A 460 4.26 -13.71 -25.87
C ASN A 460 5.35 -14.81 -25.96
N GLY A 461 5.26 -15.71 -26.94
CA GLY A 461 6.34 -16.65 -27.28
C GLY A 461 6.51 -17.84 -26.33
N GLY A 462 5.58 -18.08 -25.39
CA GLY A 462 5.54 -19.31 -24.60
C GLY A 462 4.59 -20.37 -25.15
N ARG A 463 4.48 -21.48 -24.42
CA ARG A 463 3.61 -22.63 -24.72
C ARG A 463 3.07 -23.26 -23.44
N TRP A 464 1.97 -24.00 -23.55
CA TRP A 464 1.51 -24.90 -22.50
C TRP A 464 2.26 -26.23 -22.59
N HIS A 465 2.78 -26.72 -21.47
CA HIS A 465 3.49 -28.00 -21.43
C HIS A 465 2.53 -29.17 -21.70
N ALA A 466 2.90 -30.10 -22.57
CA ALA A 466 2.04 -31.23 -22.93
C ALA A 466 1.72 -32.14 -21.73
N ASN A 467 2.65 -32.22 -20.76
CA ASN A 467 2.48 -32.95 -19.52
C ASN A 467 2.20 -31.99 -18.36
N GLY A 468 0.92 -31.89 -17.97
CA GLY A 468 0.42 -31.05 -16.87
C GLY A 468 -0.15 -29.67 -17.28
N GLY A 469 0.16 -29.17 -18.47
CA GLY A 469 -0.45 -27.97 -19.01
C GLY A 469 0.10 -26.64 -18.50
N GLY A 470 1.14 -26.62 -17.67
CA GLY A 470 1.74 -25.39 -17.11
C GLY A 470 2.45 -24.50 -18.13
N TRP A 471 2.74 -23.26 -17.74
CA TRP A 471 3.34 -22.27 -18.64
C TRP A 471 4.84 -22.52 -18.84
N VAL A 472 5.30 -22.53 -20.09
CA VAL A 472 6.73 -22.61 -20.44
C VAL A 472 7.07 -21.50 -21.41
N ALA A 473 7.95 -20.58 -21.02
CA ALA A 473 8.43 -19.52 -21.88
C ALA A 473 9.32 -20.07 -23.02
N GLY A 474 9.40 -19.35 -24.15
CA GLY A 474 10.14 -19.80 -25.33
C GLY A 474 11.65 -19.97 -25.12
N ASN A 475 12.21 -19.28 -24.13
CA ASN A 475 13.61 -19.35 -23.71
C ASN A 475 13.87 -20.40 -22.60
N ALA A 476 12.87 -21.19 -22.21
CA ALA A 476 13.01 -22.26 -21.21
C ALA A 476 13.11 -23.65 -21.86
N ASN A 477 13.98 -24.51 -21.30
CA ASN A 477 14.22 -25.87 -21.76
C ASN A 477 13.49 -26.87 -20.86
N VAL A 478 12.33 -27.35 -21.30
CA VAL A 478 11.51 -28.31 -20.52
C VAL A 478 11.31 -29.59 -21.32
N ALA A 479 11.76 -30.71 -20.76
CA ALA A 479 11.61 -32.03 -21.36
C ALA A 479 10.16 -32.51 -21.33
N ALA A 480 9.72 -33.22 -22.37
CA ALA A 480 8.36 -33.76 -22.44
C ALA A 480 8.02 -34.74 -21.29
N THR A 481 9.03 -35.37 -20.71
CA THR A 481 8.91 -36.30 -19.56
C THR A 481 8.68 -35.58 -18.23
N ALA A 482 9.08 -34.30 -18.11
CA ALA A 482 8.83 -33.52 -16.92
C ALA A 482 7.34 -33.17 -16.80
N TYR A 483 6.85 -33.00 -15.58
CA TYR A 483 5.49 -32.52 -15.31
C TYR A 483 5.53 -31.05 -14.94
N VAL A 484 4.72 -30.23 -15.61
CA VAL A 484 4.51 -28.82 -15.23
C VAL A 484 3.01 -28.62 -15.03
N GLY A 485 2.59 -28.49 -13.77
CA GLY A 485 1.19 -28.42 -13.39
C GLY A 485 0.48 -27.19 -13.96
N PRO A 486 -0.87 -27.18 -14.00
CA PRO A 486 -1.64 -26.21 -14.79
C PRO A 486 -1.39 -24.74 -14.46
N ARG A 487 -0.93 -24.41 -13.25
CA ARG A 487 -0.62 -23.05 -12.79
C ARG A 487 0.87 -22.81 -12.48
N ALA A 488 1.68 -23.87 -12.58
CA ALA A 488 3.12 -23.77 -12.47
C ALA A 488 3.70 -23.08 -13.71
N ALA A 489 4.88 -22.47 -13.55
CA ALA A 489 5.58 -21.85 -14.65
C ALA A 489 7.08 -22.13 -14.68
N VAL A 490 7.60 -22.23 -15.89
CA VAL A 490 9.03 -22.21 -16.20
C VAL A 490 9.26 -21.01 -17.12
N TYR A 491 9.83 -19.94 -16.56
CA TYR A 491 10.10 -18.70 -17.29
C TYR A 491 11.49 -18.68 -17.92
N THR A 492 12.46 -19.34 -17.29
CA THR A 492 13.80 -19.60 -17.84
C THR A 492 14.44 -20.75 -17.06
N GLY A 493 15.53 -21.31 -17.57
CA GLY A 493 16.21 -22.47 -16.99
C GLY A 493 15.83 -23.81 -17.63
N THR A 494 16.22 -24.90 -16.97
CA THR A 494 16.07 -26.27 -17.48
C THR A 494 15.24 -27.13 -16.53
N VAL A 495 14.25 -27.84 -17.06
CA VAL A 495 13.48 -28.86 -16.32
C VAL A 495 13.54 -30.18 -17.10
N SER A 496 14.07 -31.24 -16.51
CA SER A 496 14.34 -32.50 -17.22
C SER A 496 14.11 -33.75 -16.35
N GLY A 497 14.21 -34.94 -16.96
CA GLY A 497 13.92 -36.20 -16.27
C GLY A 497 12.44 -36.33 -15.97
N ASN A 498 12.10 -36.83 -14.77
CA ASN A 498 10.73 -36.93 -14.25
C ASN A 498 10.43 -35.83 -13.22
N ALA A 499 11.15 -34.71 -13.27
CA ALA A 499 10.95 -33.59 -12.37
C ALA A 499 9.49 -33.08 -12.44
N ARG A 500 8.95 -32.64 -11.31
CA ARG A 500 7.57 -32.14 -11.20
C ARG A 500 7.59 -30.70 -10.68
N ILE A 501 6.96 -29.79 -11.41
CA ILE A 501 6.68 -28.42 -10.98
C ILE A 501 5.18 -28.30 -10.76
N GLU A 502 4.74 -27.96 -9.56
CA GLU A 502 3.35 -28.10 -9.10
C GLU A 502 2.82 -26.81 -8.49
N ASP A 503 1.50 -26.73 -8.32
CA ASP A 503 0.81 -25.59 -7.72
C ASP A 503 1.17 -24.25 -8.40
N LEU A 504 1.65 -23.27 -7.63
CA LEU A 504 2.11 -21.96 -8.10
C LEU A 504 3.63 -21.87 -8.24
N ALA A 505 4.34 -23.01 -8.13
CA ALA A 505 5.78 -23.05 -8.14
C ALA A 505 6.37 -22.46 -9.42
N TRP A 506 7.55 -21.85 -9.27
CA TRP A 506 8.21 -21.14 -10.34
C TRP A 506 9.66 -21.59 -10.52
N VAL A 507 10.02 -21.91 -11.76
CA VAL A 507 11.43 -21.94 -12.19
C VAL A 507 11.73 -20.68 -13.00
N ASN A 508 12.57 -19.81 -12.46
CA ASN A 508 13.03 -18.56 -13.05
C ASN A 508 14.57 -18.52 -13.07
N GLY A 509 15.16 -19.54 -13.68
CA GLY A 509 16.61 -19.75 -13.74
C GLY A 509 17.05 -20.90 -12.82
N GLY A 510 18.08 -21.64 -13.25
CA GLY A 510 18.51 -22.88 -12.60
C GLY A 510 18.08 -24.14 -13.34
N THR A 511 18.28 -25.29 -12.70
CA THR A 511 18.01 -26.63 -13.24
C THR A 511 17.17 -27.44 -12.25
N VAL A 512 16.05 -28.00 -12.70
CA VAL A 512 15.27 -29.00 -11.94
C VAL A 512 15.31 -30.33 -12.69
N THR A 513 15.85 -31.39 -12.09
CA THR A 513 16.13 -32.65 -12.81
C THR A 513 15.88 -33.90 -11.96
N GLY A 514 16.03 -35.08 -12.57
CA GLY A 514 15.81 -36.36 -11.90
C GLY A 514 14.35 -36.55 -11.52
N ASN A 515 14.06 -36.79 -10.25
CA ASN A 515 12.71 -36.95 -9.70
C ASN A 515 12.37 -35.83 -8.71
N ALA A 516 13.08 -34.69 -8.78
CA ALA A 516 12.86 -33.58 -7.88
C ALA A 516 11.45 -32.99 -8.02
N ILE A 517 10.90 -32.49 -6.91
CA ILE A 517 9.58 -31.87 -6.86
C ILE A 517 9.72 -30.42 -6.39
N VAL A 518 9.18 -29.48 -7.15
CA VAL A 518 9.04 -28.07 -6.76
C VAL A 518 7.54 -27.76 -6.71
N LYS A 519 7.01 -27.38 -5.54
CA LYS A 519 5.55 -27.27 -5.30
C LYS A 519 5.17 -26.08 -4.41
N GLY A 520 3.88 -25.88 -4.16
CA GLY A 520 3.35 -24.75 -3.40
C GLY A 520 3.69 -23.41 -4.04
N ASN A 521 4.27 -22.50 -3.24
CA ASN A 521 4.74 -21.17 -3.66
C ASN A 521 6.26 -21.11 -3.82
N ALA A 522 6.92 -22.25 -3.96
CA ALA A 522 8.38 -22.30 -4.05
C ALA A 522 8.91 -21.66 -5.34
N ILE A 523 10.09 -21.03 -5.23
CA ILE A 523 10.79 -20.43 -6.38
C ILE A 523 12.18 -21.05 -6.49
N VAL A 524 12.52 -21.52 -7.69
CA VAL A 524 13.89 -21.85 -8.10
C VAL A 524 14.39 -20.73 -9.00
N HIS A 525 15.50 -20.12 -8.64
CA HIS A 525 16.11 -19.03 -9.39
C HIS A 525 17.64 -19.02 -9.24
N GLY A 526 18.31 -18.08 -9.91
CA GLY A 526 19.72 -17.76 -9.62
C GLY A 526 20.73 -18.88 -9.87
N GLY A 527 20.40 -19.81 -10.77
CA GLY A 527 21.32 -20.86 -11.25
C GLY A 527 21.38 -22.11 -10.38
N VAL A 528 20.55 -22.23 -9.34
CA VAL A 528 20.52 -23.40 -8.44
C VAL A 528 20.13 -24.68 -9.19
N THR A 529 20.74 -25.82 -8.82
CA THR A 529 20.30 -27.14 -9.30
C THR A 529 19.54 -27.89 -8.21
N ILE A 530 18.29 -28.26 -8.50
CA ILE A 530 17.46 -29.15 -7.71
C ILE A 530 17.35 -30.49 -8.46
N GLY A 531 17.82 -31.57 -7.87
CA GLY A 531 17.92 -32.88 -8.51
C GLY A 531 17.57 -34.04 -7.59
N GLY A 532 17.76 -35.26 -8.09
CA GLY A 532 17.58 -36.49 -7.32
C GLY A 532 16.16 -36.62 -6.76
N SER A 533 16.03 -36.71 -5.45
CA SER A 533 14.76 -36.84 -4.72
C SER A 533 14.40 -35.61 -3.89
N ALA A 534 15.06 -34.47 -4.14
CA ALA A 534 14.80 -33.24 -3.40
C ALA A 534 13.36 -32.72 -3.59
N VAL A 535 12.77 -32.22 -2.50
CA VAL A 535 11.46 -31.56 -2.50
C VAL A 535 11.64 -30.13 -2.04
N VAL A 536 11.28 -29.16 -2.88
CA VAL A 536 11.22 -27.74 -2.55
C VAL A 536 9.76 -27.32 -2.58
N GLY A 537 9.20 -26.88 -1.46
CA GLY A 537 7.77 -26.66 -1.31
C GLY A 537 7.43 -25.47 -0.41
N GLY A 538 6.18 -25.39 0.03
CA GLY A 538 5.70 -24.34 0.92
C GLY A 538 5.99 -22.97 0.34
N ASP A 539 6.83 -22.19 1.02
CA ASP A 539 7.32 -20.90 0.55
C ASP A 539 8.85 -20.85 0.37
N ALA A 540 9.51 -21.98 0.17
CA ALA A 540 10.96 -22.04 0.02
C ALA A 540 11.49 -21.31 -1.22
N GLU A 541 12.65 -20.68 -1.06
CA GLU A 541 13.45 -20.09 -2.12
C GLU A 541 14.92 -20.50 -1.86
N PRO A 542 15.40 -21.58 -2.50
CA PRO A 542 16.77 -22.03 -2.31
C PRO A 542 17.76 -20.92 -2.71
N PRO A 543 18.78 -20.62 -1.89
CA PRO A 543 19.66 -19.47 -2.10
C PRO A 543 20.43 -19.59 -3.41
N ALA A 544 20.56 -18.46 -4.13
CA ALA A 544 21.35 -18.37 -5.36
C ALA A 544 22.86 -18.15 -5.10
N GLY A 545 23.72 -18.45 -6.08
CA GLY A 545 25.16 -18.09 -6.05
C GLY A 545 26.07 -19.10 -5.32
N PRO A 546 27.31 -18.72 -4.93
CA PRO A 546 28.31 -19.63 -4.35
C PRO A 546 27.92 -20.20 -2.97
N THR A 547 26.94 -19.61 -2.30
CA THR A 547 26.30 -20.12 -1.08
C THR A 547 25.10 -21.02 -1.37
N GLY A 548 24.62 -21.02 -2.62
CA GLY A 548 23.55 -21.86 -3.15
C GLY A 548 24.07 -23.20 -3.64
N GLY A 549 23.89 -24.24 -2.83
CA GLY A 549 24.31 -25.61 -3.19
C GLY A 549 23.38 -26.27 -4.22
N ASN A 550 23.84 -27.37 -4.80
CA ASN A 550 22.98 -28.29 -5.56
C ASN A 550 22.21 -29.17 -4.57
N CYS A 551 20.89 -29.10 -4.57
CA CYS A 551 20.03 -29.93 -3.73
C CYS A 551 19.74 -31.25 -4.45
N SER A 552 20.37 -32.36 -4.07
CA SER A 552 20.08 -33.69 -4.64
C SER A 552 19.08 -34.52 -3.83
N SER A 553 18.84 -34.14 -2.58
CA SER A 553 17.93 -34.79 -1.64
C SER A 553 17.47 -33.79 -0.57
N GLY A 554 16.54 -34.23 0.29
CA GLY A 554 16.00 -33.42 1.39
C GLY A 554 14.65 -32.79 1.06
N THR A 555 14.03 -32.17 2.07
CA THR A 555 12.76 -31.45 1.94
C THR A 555 12.90 -30.06 2.53
N TYR A 556 12.55 -29.04 1.75
CA TYR A 556 12.72 -27.62 2.08
C TYR A 556 11.38 -26.92 1.85
N LEU A 557 10.71 -26.49 2.91
CA LEU A 557 9.35 -25.92 2.86
C LEU A 557 9.29 -24.45 3.26
N MET A 558 10.36 -23.91 3.85
CA MET A 558 10.39 -22.55 4.38
C MET A 558 11.34 -21.66 3.61
N PHE A 559 10.94 -20.39 3.41
CA PHE A 559 11.88 -19.35 3.03
C PHE A 559 12.97 -19.17 4.10
N ASN A 560 14.21 -19.55 3.77
CA ASN A 560 15.35 -19.30 4.63
C ASN A 560 16.58 -19.01 3.75
N PRO A 561 16.99 -17.75 3.61
CA PRO A 561 18.08 -17.36 2.71
C PRO A 561 19.45 -17.93 3.14
N SER A 562 19.58 -18.37 4.40
CA SER A 562 20.81 -18.97 4.93
C SER A 562 20.78 -20.50 4.89
N ARG A 563 19.68 -21.13 4.46
CA ARG A 563 19.56 -22.59 4.46
C ARG A 563 20.28 -23.19 3.26
N SER A 564 21.35 -23.95 3.53
CA SER A 564 22.05 -24.75 2.52
C SER A 564 21.27 -26.01 2.14
N CYS A 565 21.58 -26.56 0.96
CA CYS A 565 21.15 -27.89 0.54
C CYS A 565 21.82 -29.00 1.38
N ASP A 566 21.36 -29.18 2.61
CA ASP A 566 21.92 -30.08 3.62
C ASP A 566 21.42 -31.54 3.52
N GLY A 567 20.47 -31.81 2.62
CA GLY A 567 19.82 -33.11 2.50
C GLY A 567 18.89 -33.46 3.66
N GLY A 568 18.62 -32.50 4.54
CA GLY A 568 17.84 -32.66 5.76
C GLY A 568 16.33 -32.83 5.52
N GLY A 569 15.64 -33.30 6.56
CA GLY A 569 14.19 -33.49 6.57
C GLY A 569 13.42 -32.19 6.78
N GLY A 570 12.19 -32.15 6.26
CA GLY A 570 11.31 -30.98 6.19
C GLY A 570 10.97 -30.35 7.54
N GLU A 571 10.64 -29.07 7.49
CA GLU A 571 10.18 -28.29 8.62
C GLU A 571 8.85 -28.84 9.14
N ALA A 572 8.74 -29.02 10.46
CA ALA A 572 7.48 -29.41 11.09
C ALA A 572 6.41 -28.35 10.81
N ASP A 573 5.32 -28.82 10.23
CA ASP A 573 4.18 -28.02 9.88
C ASP A 573 3.29 -27.76 11.10
N ILE A 574 2.96 -26.49 11.34
CA ILE A 574 2.11 -26.05 12.45
C ILE A 574 0.64 -26.45 12.26
N ASN A 575 0.19 -26.68 11.03
CA ASN A 575 -1.18 -27.06 10.72
C ASN A 575 -1.37 -28.58 10.89
N PRO A 576 -2.27 -29.03 11.79
CA PRO A 576 -2.67 -30.43 11.84
C PRO A 576 -3.31 -30.88 10.52
N SER A 577 -3.21 -32.17 10.22
CA SER A 577 -4.00 -32.78 9.16
C SER A 577 -5.49 -32.71 9.47
N HIS A 578 -6.32 -32.56 8.45
CA HIS A 578 -7.78 -32.57 8.58
C HIS A 578 -8.44 -33.49 7.56
N GLY A 579 -9.71 -33.80 7.80
CA GLY A 579 -10.54 -34.58 6.88
C GLY A 579 -11.14 -33.71 5.77
N THR A 580 -12.19 -34.23 5.15
CA THR A 580 -12.97 -33.53 4.13
C THR A 580 -14.42 -33.49 4.57
N PHE A 581 -15.08 -32.34 4.44
CA PHE A 581 -16.50 -32.21 4.73
C PHE A 581 -17.35 -33.00 3.73
N THR A 582 -18.48 -33.52 4.18
CA THR A 582 -19.45 -34.12 3.26
C THR A 582 -20.13 -33.04 2.42
N SER A 583 -20.62 -33.41 1.23
CA SER A 583 -21.37 -32.46 0.38
C SER A 583 -22.68 -31.99 1.03
N ASP A 584 -23.23 -32.77 1.96
CA ASP A 584 -24.46 -32.42 2.69
C ASP A 584 -24.21 -31.41 3.80
N GLU A 585 -23.07 -31.50 4.50
CA GLU A 585 -22.65 -30.47 5.47
C GLU A 585 -22.46 -29.10 4.83
N LEU A 586 -22.15 -29.07 3.53
CA LEU A 586 -22.01 -27.86 2.73
C LEU A 586 -23.25 -27.58 1.87
N ALA A 587 -24.36 -28.29 2.08
CA ALA A 587 -25.56 -28.05 1.29
C ALA A 587 -25.99 -26.58 1.38
N ILE A 588 -26.32 -26.01 0.22
CA ILE A 588 -26.92 -24.67 0.13
C ILE A 588 -28.40 -24.86 0.47
N THR A 589 -28.80 -24.43 1.65
CA THR A 589 -30.17 -24.59 2.13
C THR A 589 -31.02 -23.39 1.68
N GLY A 590 -32.17 -23.69 1.08
CA GLY A 590 -33.12 -22.67 0.61
C GLY A 590 -33.89 -22.05 1.77
N GLY A 591 -33.36 -20.96 2.31
CA GLY A 591 -34.13 -19.91 2.99
C GLY A 591 -34.08 -18.67 2.12
N THR A 592 -35.21 -17.97 2.01
CA THR A 592 -35.34 -16.62 1.44
C THR A 592 -34.03 -15.87 1.48
N GLY A 593 -33.52 -15.43 0.32
CA GLY A 593 -32.43 -14.47 0.33
C GLY A 593 -32.78 -13.30 1.26
N PRO A 594 -31.82 -12.47 1.67
CA PRO A 594 -32.20 -11.10 1.95
C PRO A 594 -32.93 -10.61 0.68
N THR A 595 -34.26 -10.49 0.74
CA THR A 595 -35.08 -9.75 -0.23
C THR A 595 -34.85 -8.25 -0.09
N THR A 596 -33.90 -7.84 0.75
CA THR A 596 -33.35 -6.51 0.74
C THR A 596 -32.46 -6.39 -0.50
N PRO A 597 -32.74 -5.46 -1.43
CA PRO A 597 -31.70 -4.92 -2.29
C PRO A 597 -30.50 -4.54 -1.40
N PRO A 598 -29.27 -4.47 -1.94
CA PRO A 598 -28.13 -4.02 -1.15
C PRO A 598 -28.55 -2.76 -0.38
N PRO A 599 -28.17 -2.57 0.90
CA PRO A 599 -28.12 -1.21 1.38
C PRO A 599 -27.13 -0.51 0.45
N THR A 600 -27.64 0.30 -0.48
CA THR A 600 -26.89 1.46 -0.91
C THR A 600 -26.71 2.25 0.37
N THR A 601 -25.57 2.09 1.03
CA THR A 601 -25.19 2.94 2.13
C THR A 601 -25.02 4.33 1.56
N GLY A 602 -26.12 5.08 1.51
CA GLY A 602 -26.06 6.50 1.75
C GLY A 602 -25.46 6.75 3.15
N PRO A 603 -24.91 7.94 3.41
CA PRO A 603 -24.52 8.34 4.76
C PRO A 603 -25.66 8.09 5.75
N PRO A 604 -25.38 7.70 7.01
CA PRO A 604 -26.37 7.18 7.95
C PRO A 604 -27.51 8.17 8.23
N THR A 605 -28.76 7.69 8.18
CA THR A 605 -29.99 8.48 8.42
C THR A 605 -30.74 8.12 9.70
N THR A 606 -30.09 7.57 10.72
CA THR A 606 -30.70 7.41 12.05
C THR A 606 -29.74 7.88 13.16
N PRO A 607 -30.19 8.71 14.11
CA PRO A 607 -29.37 9.14 15.24
C PRO A 607 -28.97 7.94 16.12
N PRO A 608 -27.79 7.96 16.76
CA PRO A 608 -27.41 6.96 17.76
C PRO A 608 -28.35 6.98 18.97
N PRO A 609 -28.52 5.86 19.71
CA PRO A 609 -29.26 5.86 20.97
C PRO A 609 -28.57 6.79 21.98
N THR A 610 -29.33 7.71 22.55
CA THR A 610 -28.89 8.61 23.62
C THR A 610 -28.71 7.85 24.93
N THR A 611 -27.48 7.53 25.29
CA THR A 611 -27.08 7.29 26.68
C THR A 611 -26.88 8.63 27.40
N ALA A 612 -27.30 8.71 28.66
CA ALA A 612 -27.18 9.92 29.48
C ALA A 612 -25.70 10.35 29.63
N PRO A 613 -25.38 11.67 29.62
CA PRO A 613 -24.00 12.14 29.61
C PRO A 613 -23.24 11.81 30.92
N PRO A 614 -21.93 11.52 30.84
CA PRO A 614 -21.04 11.51 32.00
C PRO A 614 -20.89 12.94 32.57
N THR A 615 -20.93 13.08 33.89
CA THR A 615 -21.06 14.35 34.62
C THR A 615 -19.75 15.08 34.92
N THR A 616 -18.68 14.93 34.12
CA THR A 616 -17.46 15.74 34.32
C THR A 616 -16.73 16.06 32.99
N PRO A 617 -16.68 17.33 32.56
CA PRO A 617 -15.90 17.75 31.40
C PRO A 617 -14.43 18.05 31.76
N PRO A 618 -13.44 17.56 30.99
CA PRO A 618 -12.16 18.24 30.79
C PRO A 618 -12.36 19.44 29.83
N PRO A 619 -11.54 20.51 29.89
CA PRO A 619 -11.89 21.79 29.29
C PRO A 619 -11.85 21.74 27.74
N GLY A 620 -13.02 21.88 27.12
CA GLY A 620 -13.17 22.10 25.68
C GLY A 620 -13.38 23.59 25.40
N GLY A 621 -12.62 24.15 24.45
CA GLY A 621 -13.02 25.38 23.78
C GLY A 621 -14.15 25.06 22.80
N THR A 622 -15.34 25.59 23.02
CA THR A 622 -16.46 25.49 22.07
C THR A 622 -16.16 26.33 20.83
N LEU A 623 -16.09 25.67 19.67
CA LEU A 623 -15.96 26.33 18.37
C LEU A 623 -17.30 26.97 18.02
N SER A 624 -17.33 28.31 17.95
CA SER A 624 -18.51 29.11 17.61
C SER A 624 -18.27 29.82 16.28
N CYS A 625 -19.28 29.88 15.42
CA CYS A 625 -19.14 30.48 14.08
C CYS A 625 -20.39 31.24 13.62
N ARG A 626 -20.16 32.18 12.71
CA ARG A 626 -21.19 32.88 11.94
C ARG A 626 -20.87 32.74 10.45
N VAL A 627 -21.87 32.52 9.60
CA VAL A 627 -21.71 32.45 8.15
C VAL A 627 -22.56 33.54 7.50
N GLN A 628 -21.99 34.22 6.51
CA GLN A 628 -22.71 35.11 5.61
C GLN A 628 -22.69 34.52 4.21
N TYR A 629 -23.85 34.47 3.57
CA TYR A 629 -24.01 33.99 2.20
C TYR A 629 -24.70 35.07 1.35
N ALA A 630 -24.13 35.35 0.19
CA ALA A 630 -24.74 36.18 -0.84
C ALA A 630 -24.72 35.43 -2.17
N ALA A 631 -25.76 35.61 -2.97
CA ALA A 631 -25.84 35.02 -4.31
C ALA A 631 -26.10 36.09 -5.36
N ASN A 632 -25.41 36.01 -6.49
CA ASN A 632 -25.75 36.76 -7.70
C ASN A 632 -26.24 35.76 -8.75
N SER A 633 -27.52 35.85 -9.14
CA SER A 633 -28.18 34.86 -10.00
C SER A 633 -28.59 35.46 -11.34
N TRP A 634 -28.52 34.67 -12.41
CA TRP A 634 -28.94 35.05 -13.76
C TRP A 634 -29.43 33.82 -14.52
N ASN A 635 -30.52 33.94 -15.29
CA ASN A 635 -31.08 32.83 -16.06
C ASN A 635 -31.18 31.53 -15.24
N THR A 636 -30.34 30.53 -15.54
CA THR A 636 -30.25 29.24 -14.85
C THR A 636 -28.91 29.06 -14.10
N GLY A 637 -28.14 30.13 -13.90
CA GLY A 637 -26.82 30.14 -13.29
C GLY A 637 -26.70 31.15 -12.14
N PHE A 638 -25.74 30.95 -11.25
CA PHE A 638 -25.45 31.88 -10.16
C PHE A 638 -24.01 31.75 -9.66
N THR A 639 -23.53 32.79 -8.99
CA THR A 639 -22.37 32.73 -8.09
C THR A 639 -22.85 32.83 -6.65
N GLY A 640 -22.28 32.01 -5.78
CA GLY A 640 -22.46 32.08 -4.33
C GLY A 640 -21.16 32.50 -3.66
N ASP A 641 -21.22 33.58 -2.88
CA ASP A 641 -20.11 34.08 -2.06
C ASP A 641 -20.39 33.77 -0.59
N VAL A 642 -19.44 33.11 0.07
CA VAL A 642 -19.57 32.66 1.46
C VAL A 642 -18.44 33.25 2.29
N THR A 643 -18.78 33.85 3.43
CA THR A 643 -17.81 34.27 4.46
C THR A 643 -18.13 33.59 5.77
N VAL A 644 -17.17 32.85 6.33
CA VAL A 644 -17.26 32.25 7.66
C VAL A 644 -16.42 33.05 8.66
N THR A 645 -17.04 33.46 9.76
CA THR A 645 -16.42 34.15 10.89
C THR A 645 -16.30 33.20 12.07
N ASN A 646 -15.11 33.08 12.64
CA ASN A 646 -14.90 32.39 13.91
C ASN A 646 -15.28 33.34 15.06
N THR A 647 -16.39 33.06 15.73
CA THR A 647 -16.85 33.84 16.90
C THR A 647 -16.41 33.22 18.22
N GLY A 648 -15.64 32.12 18.17
CA GLY A 648 -15.04 31.47 19.33
C GLY A 648 -13.74 32.13 19.78
N ALA A 649 -13.28 31.74 20.98
CA ALA A 649 -12.07 32.29 21.61
C ALA A 649 -10.75 31.63 21.14
N SER A 650 -10.81 30.59 20.28
CA SER A 650 -9.65 29.84 19.80
C SER A 650 -9.59 29.80 18.28
N ALA A 651 -8.39 29.78 17.70
CA ALA A 651 -8.22 29.72 16.25
C ALA A 651 -8.74 28.38 15.69
N VAL A 652 -9.47 28.44 14.58
CA VAL A 652 -9.86 27.26 13.80
C VAL A 652 -8.71 26.91 12.87
N ASN A 653 -8.04 25.78 13.09
CA ASN A 653 -6.94 25.32 12.24
C ASN A 653 -7.41 24.17 11.35
N GLY A 654 -7.54 24.46 10.05
CA GLY A 654 -8.22 23.62 9.09
C GLY A 654 -9.74 23.72 9.26
N TRP A 655 -10.41 24.33 8.31
CA TRP A 655 -11.87 24.42 8.32
C TRP A 655 -12.51 23.64 7.17
N THR A 656 -13.67 23.08 7.49
CA THR A 656 -14.63 22.45 6.59
C THR A 656 -15.99 23.04 6.90
N LEU A 657 -16.58 23.74 5.95
CA LEU A 657 -17.91 24.30 6.07
C LEU A 657 -18.90 23.41 5.30
N ALA A 658 -19.99 23.00 5.91
CA ALA A 658 -21.04 22.22 5.27
C ALA A 658 -22.39 22.94 5.31
N PHE A 659 -23.18 22.82 4.25
CA PHE A 659 -24.51 23.40 4.09
C PHE A 659 -25.32 22.62 3.06
N SER A 660 -26.64 22.86 2.99
CA SER A 660 -27.52 22.18 2.04
C SER A 660 -28.26 23.15 1.13
N PHE A 661 -28.31 22.85 -0.17
CA PHE A 661 -29.22 23.49 -1.12
C PHE A 661 -30.64 22.93 -0.99
N THR A 662 -31.63 23.79 -1.19
CA THR A 662 -33.05 23.46 -0.94
C THR A 662 -33.89 23.39 -2.21
N SER A 663 -33.35 23.77 -3.38
CA SER A 663 -34.12 23.91 -4.63
C SER A 663 -33.36 23.37 -5.85
N GLY A 664 -32.65 22.26 -5.67
CA GLY A 664 -32.01 21.51 -6.76
C GLY A 664 -30.77 22.18 -7.36
N GLN A 665 -30.20 23.19 -6.70
CA GLN A 665 -28.97 23.84 -7.17
C GLN A 665 -27.80 22.87 -7.25
N GLN A 666 -26.90 23.08 -8.23
CA GLN A 666 -25.71 22.26 -8.46
C GLN A 666 -24.47 23.13 -8.55
N VAL A 667 -23.43 22.84 -7.77
CA VAL A 667 -22.10 23.46 -7.86
C VAL A 667 -21.39 22.92 -9.10
N THR A 668 -20.82 23.83 -9.88
CA THR A 668 -20.06 23.50 -11.09
C THR A 668 -18.55 23.72 -10.90
N SER A 669 -18.15 24.76 -10.16
CA SER A 669 -16.76 25.04 -9.81
C SER A 669 -16.68 25.92 -8.55
N GLY A 670 -15.51 25.96 -7.90
CA GLY A 670 -15.27 26.75 -6.68
C GLY A 670 -13.86 27.34 -6.65
N TRP A 671 -13.68 28.41 -5.88
CA TRP A 671 -12.39 29.07 -5.66
C TRP A 671 -12.22 29.44 -4.19
N ASN A 672 -10.97 29.56 -3.74
CA ASN A 672 -10.58 29.74 -2.33
C ASN A 672 -11.13 28.67 -1.37
N ALA A 673 -11.70 27.58 -1.90
CA ALA A 673 -12.05 26.36 -1.21
C ALA A 673 -12.20 25.21 -2.22
N THR A 674 -11.97 23.97 -1.80
CA THR A 674 -12.41 22.79 -2.52
C THR A 674 -13.87 22.53 -2.17
N VAL A 675 -14.78 22.79 -3.11
CA VAL A 675 -16.23 22.63 -2.94
C VAL A 675 -16.69 21.36 -3.62
N THR A 676 -17.29 20.46 -2.86
CA THR A 676 -17.86 19.19 -3.35
C THR A 676 -19.33 19.11 -2.99
N GLN A 677 -20.15 18.59 -3.89
CA GLN A 677 -21.58 18.39 -3.67
C GLN A 677 -21.96 16.93 -3.86
N SER A 678 -22.83 16.43 -2.98
CA SER A 678 -23.50 15.14 -3.11
C SER A 678 -24.98 15.30 -2.80
N GLY A 679 -25.83 15.09 -3.80
CA GLY A 679 -27.26 15.43 -3.70
C GLY A 679 -27.44 16.92 -3.43
N SER A 680 -28.18 17.27 -2.37
CA SER A 680 -28.34 18.66 -1.91
C SER A 680 -27.23 19.15 -0.98
N SER A 681 -26.38 18.26 -0.47
CA SER A 681 -25.37 18.59 0.54
C SER A 681 -24.08 19.07 -0.11
N VAL A 682 -23.57 20.22 0.35
CA VAL A 682 -22.35 20.85 -0.12
C VAL A 682 -21.34 20.94 1.02
N THR A 683 -20.10 20.56 0.73
CA THR A 683 -18.97 20.69 1.64
C THR A 683 -17.88 21.53 0.98
N ALA A 684 -17.44 22.57 1.66
CA ALA A 684 -16.33 23.42 1.26
C ALA A 684 -15.17 23.23 2.25
N ARG A 685 -13.99 22.86 1.75
CA ARG A 685 -12.77 22.74 2.55
C ARG A 685 -11.79 23.85 2.17
N ASN A 686 -11.10 24.40 3.16
CA ASN A 686 -10.08 25.43 2.97
C ASN A 686 -9.07 25.08 1.86
N ALA A 687 -8.60 26.09 1.13
CA ALA A 687 -7.64 25.95 0.02
C ALA A 687 -6.18 26.07 0.50
N GLY A 688 -5.89 25.60 1.72
CA GLY A 688 -4.57 25.61 2.34
C GLY A 688 -4.12 26.99 2.83
N HIS A 689 -4.09 28.02 1.98
CA HIS A 689 -3.64 29.37 2.34
C HIS A 689 -4.57 30.08 3.33
N ASN A 690 -5.86 29.70 3.35
CA ASN A 690 -6.87 30.23 4.26
C ASN A 690 -7.26 29.19 5.33
N SER A 691 -6.40 28.20 5.63
CA SER A 691 -6.74 27.11 6.54
C SER A 691 -6.98 27.53 7.98
N THR A 692 -6.41 28.66 8.41
CA THR A 692 -6.53 29.14 9.79
C THR A 692 -7.46 30.35 9.88
N ILE A 693 -8.48 30.26 10.75
CA ILE A 693 -9.38 31.37 11.11
C ILE A 693 -9.13 31.74 12.56
N ALA A 694 -8.39 32.82 12.82
CA ALA A 694 -8.16 33.33 14.17
C ALA A 694 -9.49 33.67 14.89
N PRO A 695 -9.50 33.80 16.23
CA PRO A 695 -10.66 34.37 16.94
C PRO A 695 -11.08 35.71 16.34
N ASN A 696 -12.37 35.88 16.06
CA ASN A 696 -12.96 37.01 15.31
C ASN A 696 -12.47 37.17 13.86
N GLY A 697 -11.64 36.26 13.36
CA GLY A 697 -11.16 36.23 11.97
C GLY A 697 -12.20 35.64 11.02
N THR A 698 -11.96 35.83 9.72
CA THR A 698 -12.83 35.33 8.65
C THR A 698 -12.06 34.51 7.61
N ALA A 699 -12.75 33.56 6.99
CA ALA A 699 -12.35 32.97 5.72
C ALA A 699 -13.49 33.12 4.71
N SER A 700 -13.15 33.50 3.49
CA SER A 700 -14.12 33.65 2.40
C SER A 700 -13.78 32.75 1.23
N PHE A 701 -14.80 32.19 0.61
CA PHE A 701 -14.71 31.42 -0.62
C PHE A 701 -15.94 31.67 -1.47
N GLY A 702 -15.85 31.31 -2.75
CA GLY A 702 -16.98 31.42 -3.66
C GLY A 702 -17.09 30.21 -4.56
N PHE A 703 -18.25 30.06 -5.18
CA PHE A 703 -18.52 29.00 -6.14
C PHE A 703 -19.50 29.44 -7.21
N GLN A 704 -19.44 28.80 -8.37
CA GLN A 704 -20.42 28.94 -9.44
C GLN A 704 -21.33 27.72 -9.45
N GLY A 705 -22.64 27.94 -9.62
CA GLY A 705 -23.62 26.87 -9.71
C GLY A 705 -24.74 27.12 -10.71
N SER A 706 -25.55 26.11 -10.96
CA SER A 706 -26.77 26.16 -11.78
C SER A 706 -28.01 25.89 -10.94
N HIS A 707 -29.16 26.42 -11.34
CA HIS A 707 -30.47 26.16 -10.73
C HIS A 707 -31.55 25.94 -11.80
N GLY A 708 -32.52 25.07 -11.51
CA GLY A 708 -33.62 24.71 -12.43
C GLY A 708 -34.90 25.55 -12.28
N GLY A 709 -34.86 26.61 -11.46
CA GLY A 709 -36.03 27.42 -11.09
C GLY A 709 -35.62 28.61 -10.21
N THR A 710 -36.17 28.74 -9.01
CA THR A 710 -35.76 29.79 -8.05
C THR A 710 -34.47 29.41 -7.30
N ASN A 711 -33.51 30.33 -7.18
CA ASN A 711 -32.28 30.11 -6.41
C ASN A 711 -32.46 30.49 -4.92
N GLN A 712 -32.94 29.54 -4.11
CA GLN A 712 -33.15 29.76 -2.67
C GLN A 712 -31.84 29.70 -1.85
N PRO A 713 -31.66 30.52 -0.80
CA PRO A 713 -30.48 30.46 0.05
C PRO A 713 -30.28 29.08 0.70
N PRO A 714 -29.03 28.63 0.92
CA PRO A 714 -28.74 27.38 1.60
C PRO A 714 -29.05 27.42 3.10
N THR A 715 -29.25 26.25 3.69
CA THR A 715 -29.53 26.07 5.12
C THR A 715 -28.56 25.09 5.78
N GLY A 716 -28.55 25.05 7.13
CA GLY A 716 -27.82 24.03 7.88
C GLY A 716 -26.30 24.22 7.93
N TRP A 717 -25.84 25.46 8.08
CA TRP A 717 -24.42 25.80 8.11
C TRP A 717 -23.70 25.20 9.33
N THR A 718 -22.64 24.44 9.09
CA THR A 718 -21.76 23.91 10.14
C THR A 718 -20.29 24.11 9.79
N LEU A 719 -19.47 24.50 10.77
CA LEU A 719 -18.02 24.62 10.66
C LEU A 719 -17.36 23.52 11.48
N ASN A 720 -16.64 22.60 10.84
CA ASN A 720 -16.05 21.42 11.47
C ASN A 720 -17.05 20.61 12.32
N GLY A 721 -18.31 20.60 11.90
CA GLY A 721 -19.41 19.92 12.60
C GLY A 721 -20.10 20.74 13.70
N SER A 722 -19.59 21.92 14.07
CA SER A 722 -20.29 22.84 14.99
C SER A 722 -21.25 23.74 14.23
N ALA A 723 -22.48 23.88 14.73
CA ALA A 723 -23.50 24.72 14.11
C ALA A 723 -23.07 26.19 14.07
N CYS A 724 -23.20 26.82 12.89
CA CYS A 724 -22.98 28.25 12.74
C CYS A 724 -24.31 29.00 12.76
N THR A 725 -24.28 30.21 13.28
CA THR A 725 -25.35 31.19 13.01
C THR A 725 -25.22 31.68 11.57
N SER A 726 -26.32 31.84 10.84
CA SER A 726 -26.31 32.35 9.46
C SER A 726 -27.18 33.58 9.30
#